data_AF-A0A960J0E2-F1
#
_entry.id   AF-A0A960J0E2-F1
#
_cell.length_a   1.000
_cell.length_b   1.000
_cell.length_c   1.000
_cell.angle_alpha   90.00
_cell.angle_beta   90.00
_cell.angle_gamma   90.00
#
_symmetry.space_group_name_H-M   'P 1'
#
loop_
_entity.id
_entity.type
_entity.pdbx_description
1 polymer ?
#
loop_
_entity_poly.entity_id
_entity_poly.type
_entity_poly.pdbx_seq_one_letter_code
_entity_poly.pdbx_strand_id
1 'polypeptide(L)'
;MTDSPFSVRGSVLQVSVTGPAGTAVELLDAAGAVVRTGEIDRFGDRLALADLGVTDGLKGLGGLVFRHLEPGAYTLRLDGEEAPVTVLDPFVLPDDFDARVRGQRLDEGYGYVEVRDGALLSVGVSFPDRARWGDGPYPTLVQYSGYKDAKDDFATGDPANENILNTEANLALHCGYAVVGAAIRGSGGSEGSFLLLEPIQGTDGHDVVEAVAAQPWVARKRDGAPKVGMIGRSMPGYEQLLVASYNPPSLAAVTPAAVGGRPYGAAGRPGGVVNVALARGIAGWQVDPVDPPGGIPQVQPPRFAPGGWDDWVAERIAGGDEVCERNQLLRGQAVDAVPAWAFVDQEEGGVLAHADGEEWAARTHVPTLVLGAWQDQESGPWFTDLLDRYPDDTVVRLAAYNGTHEETRFPLAAAQWLEFLAFFVREELPAFPDAAARYLDEVTAYMFPEGLEVRFDHWAGTTFDEALEAYRSSPPLVVWFDNGWAPGRPPGYPYAAFSVAFDRWPPPEAGARRWYLAPDHRLDAAAPGEGARPLGFHYDPSVRPRTSKGDAPDVNHPCVEYDWQPPAGGRGLQFATPPFDRDTLLVGTASVDLWLRSTAADLDLEVVLSEVRPDGWETFVQAGALRASSRALDDERSTELLPWLSYRRDDVAPLPVGEFTLVRVPVPAAAHLVRAGSSLGITVTAAGGNQPHWELDAQWPEGVDAHGRKVVVDVAVEAGMASSVVLPLVHSWVPRDGHPRPDLPPRDALRRQPSRRWRPAGLEVPAPPPEPEPPVPVSVRLKRTAPVRFAARQRNRALGLKQRAARAWVLAMRKVGLPPRVGLAAVVGLLAAGVGLALGRLLRHRR
;
A
#
# COMPACT_ATOMS: atom_id res chain seq x y z
N MET A 1 42.76 13.63 -15.25
CA MET A 1 41.34 13.24 -15.17
C MET A 1 40.78 13.63 -16.52
N THR A 2 40.41 12.64 -17.32
CA THR A 2 39.85 12.86 -18.65
C THR A 2 38.53 13.63 -18.49
N ASP A 3 38.39 14.76 -19.18
CA ASP A 3 37.16 15.57 -19.25
C ASP A 3 36.08 14.84 -20.07
N SER A 4 35.76 13.60 -19.69
CA SER A 4 34.64 12.87 -20.31
C SER A 4 33.33 13.52 -19.84
N PRO A 5 32.43 13.90 -20.75
CA PRO A 5 31.13 14.47 -20.39
C PRO A 5 30.16 13.40 -19.85
N PHE A 6 30.61 12.16 -19.74
CA PHE A 6 29.81 11.00 -19.35
C PHE A 6 30.12 10.53 -17.94
N SER A 7 29.08 10.18 -17.21
CA SER A 7 29.18 9.43 -15.95
C SER A 7 28.64 8.03 -16.20
N VAL A 8 29.51 7.02 -16.14
CA VAL A 8 29.16 5.60 -16.30
C VAL A 8 29.23 4.93 -14.93
N ARG A 9 28.18 4.19 -14.57
CA ARG A 9 28.12 3.45 -13.31
C ARG A 9 27.62 2.03 -13.53
N GLY A 10 28.44 1.09 -13.09
CA GLY A 10 28.03 -0.29 -12.88
C GLY A 10 27.30 -0.41 -11.56
N SER A 11 26.19 -1.14 -11.56
CA SER A 11 25.28 -1.23 -10.43
C SER A 11 24.76 -2.66 -10.30
N VAL A 12 23.92 -2.91 -9.30
CA VAL A 12 23.34 -4.23 -9.05
C VAL A 12 22.41 -4.58 -10.20
N LEU A 13 22.78 -5.60 -10.98
CA LEU A 13 22.05 -6.06 -12.18
C LEU A 13 21.77 -4.97 -13.23
N GLN A 14 22.51 -3.87 -13.18
CA GLN A 14 22.27 -2.69 -13.99
C GLN A 14 23.55 -1.99 -14.41
N VAL A 15 23.46 -1.24 -15.51
CA VAL A 15 24.42 -0.18 -15.84
C VAL A 15 23.65 1.08 -16.17
N SER A 16 24.06 2.19 -15.57
CA SER A 16 23.53 3.52 -15.90
C SER A 16 24.60 4.42 -16.49
N VAL A 17 24.20 5.25 -17.44
CA VAL A 17 25.04 6.32 -18.00
C VAL A 17 24.27 7.62 -18.06
N THR A 18 24.92 8.73 -17.71
CA THR A 18 24.39 10.09 -17.91
C THR A 18 25.38 10.90 -18.75
N GLY A 19 24.88 11.78 -19.61
CA GLY A 19 25.72 12.61 -20.48
C GLY A 19 24.87 13.41 -21.47
N PRO A 20 25.47 13.92 -22.57
CA PRO A 20 24.74 14.59 -23.63
C PRO A 20 23.58 13.76 -24.19
N ALA A 21 22.40 14.37 -24.31
CA ALA A 21 21.24 13.73 -24.91
C ALA A 21 21.44 13.53 -26.43
N GLY A 22 20.98 12.40 -26.98
CA GLY A 22 21.19 12.00 -28.37
C GLY A 22 22.42 11.12 -28.61
N THR A 23 23.23 10.86 -27.58
CA THR A 23 24.41 10.00 -27.69
C THR A 23 23.99 8.53 -27.74
N ALA A 24 24.37 7.83 -28.81
CA ALA A 24 24.18 6.38 -28.92
C ALA A 24 25.12 5.63 -27.98
N VAL A 25 24.61 4.57 -27.36
CA VAL A 25 25.33 3.73 -26.39
C VAL A 25 25.19 2.28 -26.78
N GLU A 26 26.31 1.56 -26.83
CA GLU A 26 26.34 0.11 -26.96
C GLU A 26 26.95 -0.50 -25.69
N LEU A 27 26.32 -1.55 -25.18
CA LEU A 27 26.83 -2.35 -24.08
C LEU A 27 27.39 -3.65 -24.66
N LEU A 28 28.68 -3.89 -24.41
CA LEU A 28 29.41 -5.06 -24.86
C LEU A 28 29.68 -6.00 -23.69
N ASP A 29 29.54 -7.31 -23.92
CA ASP A 29 29.95 -8.33 -22.96
C ASP A 29 31.48 -8.48 -22.90
N ALA A 30 31.95 -9.36 -22.01
CA ALA A 30 33.38 -9.66 -21.86
C ALA A 30 34.05 -10.25 -23.13
N ALA A 31 33.27 -10.78 -24.09
CA ALA A 31 33.77 -11.26 -25.37
C ALA A 31 33.80 -10.15 -26.45
N GLY A 32 33.35 -8.94 -26.13
CA GLY A 32 33.25 -7.82 -27.05
C GLY A 32 32.03 -7.88 -27.97
N ALA A 33 31.04 -8.74 -27.69
CA ALA A 33 29.79 -8.77 -28.43
C ALA A 33 28.83 -7.72 -27.89
N VAL A 34 28.20 -6.95 -28.78
CA VAL A 34 27.14 -6.00 -28.40
C VAL A 34 25.93 -6.79 -27.92
N VAL A 35 25.60 -6.66 -26.63
CA VAL A 35 24.46 -7.34 -26.01
C VAL A 35 23.24 -6.44 -25.88
N ARG A 36 23.44 -5.13 -25.78
CA ARG A 36 22.36 -4.13 -25.72
C ARG A 36 22.80 -2.84 -26.39
N THR A 37 21.83 -2.07 -26.87
CA THR A 37 22.03 -0.72 -27.41
C THR A 37 20.95 0.21 -26.88
N GLY A 38 21.23 1.50 -26.81
CA GLY A 38 20.26 2.53 -26.46
C GLY A 38 20.79 3.92 -26.80
N GLU A 39 20.06 4.94 -26.39
CA GLU A 39 20.44 6.34 -26.56
C GLU A 39 20.36 7.03 -25.20
N ILE A 40 21.32 7.90 -24.87
CA ILE A 40 21.18 8.80 -23.74
C ILE A 40 20.09 9.78 -24.11
N ASP A 41 18.95 9.71 -23.44
CA ASP A 41 17.81 10.55 -23.76
C ASP A 41 17.37 11.36 -22.54
N ARG A 42 16.59 12.40 -22.82
CA ARG A 42 15.87 13.15 -21.78
C ARG A 42 14.64 12.38 -21.31
N PHE A 43 14.15 11.46 -22.14
CA PHE A 43 12.91 10.71 -21.97
C PHE A 43 13.19 9.28 -22.40
N GLY A 44 13.16 8.36 -21.43
CA GLY A 44 13.54 6.98 -21.66
C GLY A 44 12.77 6.32 -22.79
N ASP A 45 13.39 5.31 -23.38
CA ASP A 45 12.87 4.55 -24.51
C ASP A 45 11.47 3.98 -24.19
N ARG A 46 10.45 4.73 -24.62
CA ARG A 46 9.03 4.38 -24.75
C ARG A 46 8.28 3.84 -23.53
N LEU A 47 8.12 4.63 -22.45
CA LEU A 47 6.90 4.53 -21.61
C LEU A 47 6.51 5.75 -20.74
N ALA A 48 7.07 6.96 -20.92
CA ALA A 48 6.48 8.19 -20.33
C ALA A 48 6.81 9.49 -21.08
N LEU A 49 5.87 10.43 -21.04
CA LEU A 49 5.79 11.76 -21.69
C LEU A 49 5.64 12.87 -20.61
N ALA A 50 5.79 14.12 -21.06
CA ALA A 50 5.59 15.42 -20.37
C ALA A 50 6.61 15.87 -19.29
N ASP A 51 7.16 17.06 -19.52
CA ASP A 51 8.24 17.73 -18.79
C ASP A 51 7.70 18.95 -18.05
N LEU A 52 7.86 18.99 -16.71
CA LEU A 52 7.43 20.12 -15.86
C LEU A 52 8.54 21.14 -15.58
N GLY A 53 9.70 21.01 -16.21
CA GLY A 53 10.77 21.99 -16.13
C GLY A 53 11.67 21.94 -14.88
N VAL A 54 11.57 20.89 -14.05
CA VAL A 54 12.64 20.57 -13.06
C VAL A 54 13.91 20.10 -13.77
N THR A 55 13.76 19.40 -14.91
CA THR A 55 14.88 19.01 -15.77
C THR A 55 15.33 20.12 -16.74
N ASP A 56 14.63 21.26 -16.81
CA ASP A 56 15.01 22.39 -17.69
C ASP A 56 16.34 23.05 -17.30
N GLY A 57 16.83 22.80 -16.08
CA GLY A 57 18.18 23.15 -15.64
C GLY A 57 19.27 22.30 -16.29
N LEU A 58 18.94 21.08 -16.74
CA LEU A 58 19.86 20.07 -17.28
C LEU A 58 19.94 20.12 -18.82
N LYS A 59 19.97 21.32 -19.40
CA LYS A 59 19.85 21.54 -20.85
C LYS A 59 20.86 20.73 -21.66
N GLY A 60 20.35 19.79 -22.46
CA GLY A 60 21.16 18.97 -23.36
C GLY A 60 21.78 17.73 -22.72
N LEU A 61 21.44 17.42 -21.46
CA LEU A 61 21.84 16.20 -20.77
C LEU A 61 20.66 15.22 -20.66
N GLY A 62 20.99 13.95 -20.48
CA GLY A 62 20.04 12.85 -20.32
C GLY A 62 20.67 11.67 -19.59
N GLY A 63 19.97 10.54 -19.59
CA GLY A 63 20.47 9.30 -19.01
C GLY A 63 19.87 8.06 -19.65
N LEU A 64 20.54 6.93 -19.47
CA LEU A 64 20.12 5.61 -19.95
C LEU A 64 20.41 4.57 -18.87
N VAL A 65 19.45 3.65 -18.65
CA VAL A 65 19.62 2.52 -17.71
C VAL A 65 19.40 1.20 -18.45
N PHE A 66 20.46 0.39 -18.53
CA PHE A 66 20.33 -1.02 -18.90
C PHE A 66 20.01 -1.84 -17.66
N ARG A 67 18.81 -2.45 -17.64
CA ARG A 67 18.32 -3.31 -16.54
C ARG A 67 18.42 -4.79 -16.88
N HIS A 68 18.32 -5.62 -15.83
CA HIS A 68 18.29 -7.08 -15.89
C HIS A 68 19.53 -7.66 -16.58
N LEU A 69 20.70 -7.17 -16.20
CA LEU A 69 21.99 -7.67 -16.66
C LEU A 69 22.52 -8.74 -15.71
N GLU A 70 23.20 -9.75 -16.26
CA GLU A 70 23.94 -10.72 -15.47
C GLU A 70 25.14 -10.05 -14.76
N PRO A 71 25.51 -10.47 -13.54
CA PRO A 71 26.72 -9.98 -12.89
C PRO A 71 27.98 -10.29 -13.70
N GLY A 72 28.89 -9.32 -13.82
CA GLY A 72 30.12 -9.50 -14.57
C GLY A 72 30.70 -8.23 -15.19
N ALA A 73 31.76 -8.42 -15.98
CA ALA A 73 32.45 -7.34 -16.68
C ALA A 73 31.79 -7.04 -18.03
N TYR A 74 31.58 -5.76 -18.29
CA TYR A 74 31.06 -5.23 -19.54
C TYR A 74 31.90 -4.02 -19.98
N THR A 75 31.70 -3.59 -21.22
CA THR A 75 32.26 -2.34 -21.74
C THR A 75 31.14 -1.51 -22.36
N LEU A 76 30.99 -0.24 -21.97
CA LEU A 76 30.15 0.70 -22.69
C LEU A 76 30.95 1.34 -23.82
N ARG A 77 30.37 1.42 -25.01
CA ARG A 77 30.89 2.21 -26.13
C ARG A 77 29.94 3.37 -26.40
N LEU A 78 30.46 4.60 -26.33
CA LEU A 78 29.68 5.83 -26.48
C LEU A 78 30.55 6.96 -27.07
N ASP A 79 30.10 7.59 -28.16
CA ASP A 79 30.82 8.68 -28.85
C ASP A 79 32.32 8.46 -29.08
N GLY A 80 32.71 7.21 -29.40
CA GLY A 80 34.11 6.83 -29.65
C GLY A 80 34.96 6.61 -28.39
N GLU A 81 34.36 6.70 -27.19
CA GLU A 81 34.93 6.28 -25.92
C GLU A 81 34.49 4.84 -25.59
N GLU A 82 35.38 4.08 -24.95
CA GLU A 82 35.06 2.80 -24.33
C GLU A 82 35.31 2.90 -22.83
N ALA A 83 34.30 2.57 -22.03
CA ALA A 83 34.34 2.62 -20.58
C ALA A 83 34.10 1.22 -19.99
N PRO A 84 35.09 0.59 -19.33
CA PRO A 84 34.86 -0.67 -18.64
C PRO A 84 33.90 -0.45 -17.47
N VAL A 85 32.98 -1.39 -17.26
CA VAL A 85 31.99 -1.33 -16.20
C VAL A 85 31.76 -2.73 -15.62
N THR A 86 31.44 -2.81 -14.33
CA THR A 86 31.13 -4.08 -13.67
C THR A 86 29.70 -4.05 -13.16
N VAL A 87 28.89 -5.02 -13.58
CA VAL A 87 27.57 -5.27 -13.01
C VAL A 87 27.74 -6.08 -11.74
N LEU A 88 27.15 -5.60 -10.65
CA LEU A 88 27.30 -6.19 -9.32
C LEU A 88 26.28 -7.32 -9.11
N ASP A 89 26.74 -8.36 -8.41
CA ASP A 89 25.88 -9.41 -7.86
C ASP A 89 25.18 -8.88 -6.60
N PRO A 90 23.84 -9.02 -6.49
CA PRO A 90 23.09 -8.49 -5.35
C PRO A 90 23.46 -9.13 -4.00
N PHE A 91 24.05 -10.33 -3.99
CA PHE A 91 24.42 -11.08 -2.78
C PHE A 91 25.92 -11.07 -2.47
N VAL A 92 26.73 -10.34 -3.26
CA VAL A 92 28.17 -10.17 -3.02
C VAL A 92 28.45 -8.72 -2.65
N LEU A 93 29.03 -8.53 -1.46
CA LEU A 93 29.47 -7.20 -1.01
C LEU A 93 30.78 -6.80 -1.71
N PRO A 94 30.91 -5.56 -2.21
CA PRO A 94 32.18 -5.04 -2.71
C PRO A 94 33.28 -5.00 -1.63
N ASP A 95 34.54 -5.10 -2.05
CA ASP A 95 35.70 -5.10 -1.14
C ASP A 95 35.80 -3.83 -0.28
N ASP A 96 35.28 -2.70 -0.77
CA ASP A 96 35.29 -1.42 -0.07
C ASP A 96 33.99 -1.14 0.70
N PHE A 97 33.07 -2.10 0.80
CA PHE A 97 31.76 -1.94 1.44
C PHE A 97 31.86 -1.38 2.86
N ASP A 98 32.79 -1.87 3.68
CA ASP A 98 32.96 -1.40 5.06
C ASP A 98 33.38 0.07 5.11
N ALA A 99 34.31 0.46 4.24
CA ALA A 99 34.79 1.85 4.18
C ALA A 99 33.73 2.78 3.60
N ARG A 100 33.05 2.34 2.53
CA ARG A 100 32.05 3.10 1.78
C ARG A 100 30.73 3.23 2.53
N VAL A 101 30.17 2.13 3.04
CA VAL A 101 28.83 2.08 3.63
C VAL A 101 28.91 2.26 5.15
N ARG A 102 29.58 1.35 5.86
CA ARG A 102 29.65 1.37 7.34
C ARG A 102 30.56 2.48 7.90
N GLY A 103 31.48 2.99 7.09
CA GLY A 103 32.40 4.07 7.46
C GLY A 103 31.75 5.46 7.55
N GLN A 104 30.54 5.63 6.99
CA GLN A 104 29.86 6.91 6.90
C GLN A 104 29.36 7.41 8.26
N ARG A 105 29.11 8.72 8.36
CA ARG A 105 28.47 9.35 9.51
C ARG A 105 27.23 10.11 9.07
N LEU A 106 26.13 9.84 9.75
CA LEU A 106 24.85 10.46 9.50
C LEU A 106 24.50 11.37 10.68
N ASP A 107 24.34 12.66 10.38
CA ASP A 107 23.90 13.68 11.33
C ASP A 107 22.38 13.77 11.37
N GLU A 108 21.83 14.40 12.42
CA GLU A 108 20.40 14.70 12.52
C GLU A 108 19.96 15.65 11.39
N GLY A 109 18.79 15.39 10.81
CA GLY A 109 18.24 16.11 9.67
C GLY A 109 18.48 15.40 8.33
N TYR A 110 18.33 16.17 7.25
CA TYR A 110 18.49 15.66 5.89
C TYR A 110 19.95 15.49 5.49
N GLY A 111 20.22 14.40 4.78
CA GLY A 111 21.51 14.10 4.20
C GLY A 111 21.42 13.02 3.14
N TYR A 112 22.56 12.38 2.90
CA TYR A 112 22.68 11.30 1.94
C TYR A 112 23.45 10.13 2.55
N VAL A 113 23.08 8.92 2.13
CA VAL A 113 23.84 7.70 2.36
C VAL A 113 24.34 7.16 1.03
N GLU A 114 25.62 6.88 0.95
CA GLU A 114 26.24 6.20 -0.19
C GLU A 114 26.07 4.69 -0.04
N VAL A 115 25.55 4.02 -1.06
CA VAL A 115 25.34 2.56 -1.09
C VAL A 115 26.42 1.84 -1.89
N ARG A 116 26.39 0.50 -1.98
CA ARG A 116 27.49 -0.33 -2.52
C ARG A 116 27.92 -0.01 -3.95
N ASP A 117 27.02 0.53 -4.78
CA ASP A 117 27.31 0.93 -6.15
C ASP A 117 27.77 2.40 -6.28
N GLY A 118 27.89 3.12 -5.16
CA GLY A 118 28.25 4.52 -5.10
C GLY A 118 27.10 5.50 -5.34
N ALA A 119 25.85 5.02 -5.46
CA ALA A 119 24.70 5.91 -5.51
C ALA A 119 24.44 6.59 -4.17
N LEU A 120 23.99 7.85 -4.23
CA LEU A 120 23.59 8.60 -3.05
C LEU A 120 22.08 8.59 -2.88
N LEU A 121 21.59 7.99 -1.80
CA LEU A 121 20.18 7.98 -1.44
C LEU A 121 19.91 9.06 -0.39
N SER A 122 18.88 9.88 -0.57
CA SER A 122 18.50 10.88 0.41
C SER A 122 17.89 10.23 1.65
N VAL A 123 18.33 10.71 2.82
CA VAL A 123 17.88 10.23 4.14
C VAL A 123 17.54 11.41 5.05
N GLY A 124 16.63 11.20 5.99
CA GLY A 124 16.32 12.09 7.09
C GLY A 124 16.50 11.35 8.42
N VAL A 125 17.38 11.84 9.29
CA VAL A 125 17.61 11.27 10.62
C VAL A 125 16.89 12.12 11.66
N SER A 126 16.02 11.49 12.45
CA SER A 126 15.24 12.15 13.50
C SER A 126 15.47 11.47 14.84
N PHE A 127 15.84 12.24 15.85
CA PHE A 127 15.99 11.74 17.21
C PHE A 127 14.73 11.97 18.05
N PRO A 128 14.45 11.09 19.03
CA PRO A 128 13.34 11.31 19.95
C PRO A 128 13.64 12.52 20.84
N ASP A 129 12.61 13.05 21.53
CA ASP A 129 12.77 14.21 22.42
C ASP A 129 13.86 13.97 23.46
N ARG A 130 14.99 14.68 23.30
CA ARG A 130 16.18 14.55 24.15
C ARG A 130 15.92 14.97 25.59
N ALA A 131 14.96 15.88 25.83
CA ALA A 131 14.59 16.25 27.19
C ALA A 131 13.93 15.09 27.94
N ARG A 132 13.32 14.15 27.22
CA ARG A 132 12.67 12.96 27.76
C ARG A 132 13.58 11.72 27.73
N TRP A 133 14.31 11.52 26.64
CA TRP A 133 15.02 10.28 26.36
C TRP A 133 16.56 10.38 26.47
N GLY A 134 17.10 11.57 26.76
CA GLY A 134 18.55 11.83 26.79
C GLY A 134 19.13 12.02 25.39
N ASP A 135 20.46 12.09 25.27
CA ASP A 135 21.17 12.29 23.99
C ASP A 135 21.48 10.97 23.24
N GLY A 136 20.92 9.84 23.70
CA GLY A 136 21.15 8.50 23.15
C GLY A 136 22.31 7.76 23.83
N PRO A 137 22.77 6.64 23.23
CA PRO A 137 22.32 6.05 21.96
C PRO A 137 20.88 5.50 22.04
N TYR A 138 20.18 5.42 20.90
CA TYR A 138 18.77 5.05 20.82
C TYR A 138 18.56 3.72 20.07
N PRO A 139 17.55 2.92 20.43
CA PRO A 139 17.01 1.95 19.47
C PRO A 139 16.50 2.72 18.24
N THR A 140 16.70 2.19 17.04
CA THR A 140 16.47 2.91 15.79
C THR A 140 15.58 2.12 14.85
N LEU A 141 14.62 2.79 14.22
CA LEU A 141 13.78 2.22 13.18
C LEU A 141 14.06 2.90 11.84
N VAL A 142 14.18 2.11 10.77
CA VAL A 142 14.29 2.60 9.41
C VAL A 142 12.93 2.50 8.72
N GLN A 143 12.48 3.58 8.10
CA GLN A 143 11.36 3.60 7.18
C GLN A 143 11.90 3.91 5.77
N TYR A 144 11.71 3.00 4.82
CA TYR A 144 12.34 3.06 3.50
C TYR A 144 11.26 2.91 2.42
N SER A 145 11.04 3.93 1.58
CA SER A 145 10.04 3.86 0.51
C SER A 145 10.20 4.96 -0.56
N GLY A 146 9.33 4.94 -1.58
CA GLY A 146 9.22 5.98 -2.61
C GLY A 146 8.36 7.18 -2.24
N TYR A 147 7.95 7.31 -0.98
CA TYR A 147 7.14 8.43 -0.49
C TYR A 147 8.01 9.64 -0.14
N LYS A 148 7.71 10.30 0.98
CA LYS A 148 8.37 11.53 1.43
C LYS A 148 9.30 11.26 2.61
N ASP A 149 9.77 10.02 2.80
CA ASP A 149 10.41 9.55 4.03
C ASP A 149 11.63 10.40 4.43
N ALA A 150 12.40 10.87 3.45
CA ALA A 150 13.57 11.73 3.68
C ALA A 150 13.25 13.23 3.80
N LYS A 151 12.00 13.67 3.64
CA LYS A 151 11.66 15.12 3.70
C LYS A 151 11.89 15.67 5.13
N ASP A 152 12.41 16.89 5.24
CA ASP A 152 12.80 17.51 6.53
C ASP A 152 11.73 17.46 7.62
N ASP A 153 10.45 17.60 7.24
CA ASP A 153 9.31 17.64 8.14
C ASP A 153 8.56 16.30 8.25
N PHE A 154 9.09 15.21 7.66
CA PHE A 154 8.40 13.93 7.63
C PHE A 154 8.30 13.27 9.00
N ALA A 155 9.41 13.00 9.67
CA ALA A 155 9.42 12.38 11.00
C ALA A 155 9.88 13.40 12.05
N THR A 156 8.98 14.25 12.53
CA THR A 156 9.32 15.32 13.51
C THR A 156 8.68 15.13 14.88
N GLY A 157 7.70 14.23 14.99
CA GLY A 157 6.85 14.09 16.17
C GLY A 157 5.89 15.27 16.39
N ASP A 158 5.89 16.28 15.53
CA ASP A 158 4.99 17.44 15.60
C ASP A 158 3.66 17.13 14.89
N PRO A 159 2.51 17.16 15.59
CA PRO A 159 1.19 17.01 14.99
C PRO A 159 0.92 17.97 13.81
N ALA A 160 1.58 19.13 13.75
CA ALA A 160 1.43 20.08 12.65
C ALA A 160 2.01 19.59 11.32
N ASN A 161 2.96 18.66 11.36
CA ASN A 161 3.57 18.05 10.18
C ASN A 161 3.02 16.64 9.93
N GLU A 162 2.01 16.24 10.69
CA GLU A 162 1.36 14.95 10.49
C GLU A 162 0.78 14.85 9.08
N ASN A 163 1.06 13.73 8.45
CA ASN A 163 0.32 13.28 7.30
C ASN A 163 -0.01 11.79 7.45
N ILE A 164 -0.86 11.28 6.58
CA ILE A 164 -1.30 9.88 6.70
C ILE A 164 -0.11 8.90 6.69
N LEU A 165 0.99 9.22 6.01
CA LEU A 165 2.11 8.32 5.71
C LEU A 165 3.20 8.24 6.81
N ASN A 166 3.18 9.12 7.81
CA ASN A 166 4.27 9.24 8.81
C ASN A 166 3.84 8.95 10.25
N THR A 167 2.59 8.54 10.49
CA THR A 167 2.08 8.33 11.85
C THR A 167 2.89 7.30 12.64
N GLU A 168 3.25 6.18 12.04
CA GLU A 168 4.04 5.11 12.69
C GLU A 168 5.44 5.61 13.06
N ALA A 169 6.11 6.32 12.15
CA ALA A 169 7.40 6.96 12.40
C ALA A 169 7.33 7.97 13.56
N ASN A 170 6.33 8.85 13.55
CA ASN A 170 6.15 9.86 14.60
C ASN A 170 5.77 9.22 15.95
N LEU A 171 4.95 8.16 15.97
CA LEU A 171 4.68 7.38 17.18
C LEU A 171 5.96 6.74 17.72
N ALA A 172 6.83 6.21 16.86
CA ALA A 172 8.10 5.64 17.27
C ALA A 172 9.03 6.67 17.94
N LEU A 173 9.09 7.90 17.41
CA LEU A 173 9.81 9.01 18.05
C LEU A 173 9.28 9.30 19.46
N HIS A 174 7.95 9.36 19.64
CA HIS A 174 7.33 9.54 20.95
C HIS A 174 7.56 8.36 21.90
N CYS A 175 7.78 7.16 21.36
CA CYS A 175 8.13 5.95 22.10
C CYS A 175 9.64 5.82 22.39
N GLY A 176 10.48 6.77 21.94
CA GLY A 176 11.92 6.80 22.25
C GLY A 176 12.82 6.08 21.27
N TYR A 177 12.32 5.77 20.06
CA TYR A 177 13.16 5.33 18.95
C TYR A 177 13.71 6.54 18.20
N ALA A 178 14.95 6.45 17.70
CA ALA A 178 15.35 7.27 16.56
C ALA A 178 14.70 6.72 15.29
N VAL A 179 14.39 7.58 14.34
CA VAL A 179 13.82 7.20 13.05
C VAL A 179 14.72 7.69 11.92
N VAL A 180 15.03 6.80 10.99
CA VAL A 180 15.71 7.14 9.74
C VAL A 180 14.75 6.90 8.59
N GLY A 181 14.25 7.99 7.98
CA GLY A 181 13.46 7.94 6.77
C GLY A 181 14.38 7.97 5.55
N ALA A 182 14.29 7.00 4.65
CA ALA A 182 15.13 6.89 3.47
C ALA A 182 14.28 6.80 2.21
N ALA A 183 14.59 7.64 1.21
CA ALA A 183 13.91 7.60 -0.07
C ALA A 183 14.57 6.56 -0.99
N ILE A 184 13.79 5.67 -1.59
CA ILE A 184 14.31 4.65 -2.51
C ILE A 184 14.95 5.29 -3.74
N ARG A 185 15.79 4.51 -4.43
CA ARG A 185 16.43 4.90 -5.69
C ARG A 185 15.41 5.46 -6.69
N GLY A 186 15.74 6.60 -7.28
CA GLY A 186 14.87 7.28 -8.25
C GLY A 186 13.65 7.98 -7.64
N SER A 187 13.61 8.21 -6.32
CA SER A 187 12.58 9.00 -5.61
C SER A 187 13.19 10.13 -4.76
N GLY A 188 12.45 11.21 -4.49
CA GLY A 188 12.94 12.33 -3.67
C GLY A 188 14.27 12.89 -4.18
N GLY A 189 15.23 13.09 -3.26
CA GLY A 189 16.60 13.50 -3.59
C GLY A 189 17.53 12.34 -3.97
N SER A 190 17.09 11.08 -3.93
CA SER A 190 17.92 9.91 -4.20
C SER A 190 18.33 9.78 -5.66
N GLU A 191 19.53 9.31 -5.93
CA GLU A 191 20.00 9.06 -7.29
C GLU A 191 19.25 7.90 -7.96
N GLY A 192 19.43 7.75 -9.27
CA GLY A 192 18.98 6.57 -10.02
C GLY A 192 17.59 6.71 -10.63
N SER A 193 17.04 5.57 -11.01
CA SER A 193 15.76 5.46 -11.70
C SER A 193 14.84 4.48 -10.98
N PHE A 194 13.54 4.74 -11.04
CA PHE A 194 12.54 3.97 -10.31
C PHE A 194 11.92 2.90 -11.22
N LEU A 195 12.04 1.64 -10.79
CA LEU A 195 11.16 0.54 -11.17
C LEU A 195 10.61 -0.06 -9.86
N LEU A 196 9.31 -0.35 -9.82
CA LEU A 196 8.66 -0.80 -8.59
C LEU A 196 9.27 -2.11 -8.08
N LEU A 197 9.72 -2.11 -6.81
CA LEU A 197 10.20 -3.28 -6.06
C LEU A 197 11.35 -4.04 -6.74
N GLU A 198 12.18 -3.32 -7.51
CA GLU A 198 13.29 -3.90 -8.24
C GLU A 198 14.38 -4.43 -7.27
N PRO A 199 15.07 -5.55 -7.56
CA PRO A 199 16.08 -6.14 -6.67
C PRO A 199 17.10 -5.15 -6.08
N ILE A 200 17.50 -4.13 -6.85
CA ILE A 200 18.43 -3.09 -6.39
C ILE A 200 17.91 -2.31 -5.18
N GLN A 201 16.59 -2.11 -5.05
CA GLN A 201 15.98 -1.44 -3.88
C GLN A 201 16.19 -2.26 -2.61
N GLY A 202 16.16 -3.59 -2.70
CA GLY A 202 16.49 -4.46 -1.57
C GLY A 202 17.95 -4.37 -1.15
N THR A 203 18.88 -4.31 -2.11
CA THR A 203 20.31 -4.10 -1.80
C THR A 203 20.59 -2.70 -1.27
N ASP A 204 19.90 -1.69 -1.77
CA ASP A 204 19.99 -0.32 -1.29
C ASP A 204 19.51 -0.24 0.16
N GLY A 205 18.33 -0.79 0.48
CA GLY A 205 17.82 -0.80 1.84
C GLY A 205 18.68 -1.65 2.80
N HIS A 206 19.28 -2.74 2.33
CA HIS A 206 20.32 -3.46 3.10
C HIS A 206 21.46 -2.51 3.48
N ASP A 207 21.96 -1.73 2.54
CA ASP A 207 23.10 -0.83 2.75
C ASP A 207 22.72 0.34 3.66
N VAL A 208 21.50 0.86 3.55
CA VAL A 208 20.94 1.85 4.49
C VAL A 208 20.95 1.28 5.91
N VAL A 209 20.45 0.06 6.12
CA VAL A 209 20.44 -0.59 7.45
C VAL A 209 21.84 -0.73 8.02
N GLU A 210 22.81 -1.17 7.22
CA GLU A 210 24.21 -1.33 7.65
C GLU A 210 24.90 0.01 7.95
N ALA A 211 24.63 1.05 7.16
CA ALA A 211 25.13 2.40 7.43
C ALA A 211 24.54 2.99 8.72
N VAL A 212 23.25 2.81 8.96
CA VAL A 212 22.56 3.24 10.19
C VAL A 212 23.10 2.48 11.40
N ALA A 213 23.22 1.15 11.32
CA ALA A 213 23.71 0.31 12.40
C ALA A 213 25.15 0.62 12.85
N ALA A 214 25.96 1.22 11.97
CA ALA A 214 27.32 1.64 12.26
C ALA A 214 27.41 2.98 13.01
N GLN A 215 26.30 3.70 13.18
CA GLN A 215 26.32 5.03 13.81
C GLN A 215 26.54 4.93 15.34
N PRO A 216 27.27 5.90 15.94
CA PRO A 216 27.56 5.89 17.37
C PRO A 216 26.32 6.16 18.24
N TRP A 217 25.29 6.78 17.66
CA TRP A 217 24.02 7.05 18.33
C TRP A 217 23.03 5.88 18.25
N VAL A 218 23.38 4.75 17.61
CA VAL A 218 22.57 3.53 17.63
C VAL A 218 22.89 2.68 18.85
N ALA A 219 21.86 2.32 19.60
CA ALA A 219 21.99 1.52 20.81
C ALA A 219 22.37 0.07 20.49
N ARG A 220 22.91 -0.63 21.48
CA ARG A 220 23.34 -2.03 21.37
C ARG A 220 22.50 -2.95 22.25
N LYS A 221 22.21 -4.14 21.73
CA LYS A 221 21.58 -5.27 22.45
C LYS A 221 22.56 -5.86 23.46
N ARG A 222 22.07 -6.74 24.34
CA ARG A 222 22.87 -7.43 25.36
C ARG A 222 24.04 -8.23 24.76
N ASP A 223 23.88 -8.75 23.55
CA ASP A 223 24.89 -9.50 22.80
C ASP A 223 25.86 -8.60 21.97
N GLY A 224 25.67 -7.28 22.00
CA GLY A 224 26.47 -6.31 21.25
C GLY A 224 25.95 -6.01 19.83
N ALA A 225 24.90 -6.69 19.37
CA ALA A 225 24.28 -6.38 18.07
C ALA A 225 23.62 -4.99 18.10
N PRO A 226 23.52 -4.28 16.97
CA PRO A 226 22.81 -3.00 16.88
C PRO A 226 21.30 -3.18 17.09
N LYS A 227 20.67 -2.21 17.76
CA LYS A 227 19.21 -2.14 17.93
C LYS A 227 18.56 -1.44 16.74
N VAL A 228 18.58 -2.08 15.57
CA VAL A 228 17.97 -1.56 14.34
C VAL A 228 16.82 -2.47 13.90
N GLY A 229 15.64 -1.88 13.70
CA GLY A 229 14.50 -2.53 13.06
C GLY A 229 13.99 -1.72 11.88
N MET A 230 12.96 -2.23 11.21
CA MET A 230 12.24 -1.48 10.19
C MET A 230 10.75 -1.37 10.50
N ILE A 231 10.10 -0.33 9.97
CA ILE A 231 8.69 -0.03 10.20
C ILE A 231 8.06 0.61 8.95
N GLY A 232 6.73 0.58 8.90
CA GLY A 232 5.92 1.25 7.88
C GLY A 232 4.91 0.29 7.25
N ARG A 233 3.93 0.86 6.56
CA ARG A 233 2.84 0.13 5.87
C ARG A 233 2.82 0.40 4.38
N SER A 234 2.21 -0.47 3.59
CA SER A 234 2.10 -0.31 2.14
C SER A 234 3.48 -0.42 1.48
N MET A 235 3.91 0.57 0.69
CA MET A 235 5.23 0.56 0.06
C MET A 235 6.38 0.31 1.05
N PRO A 236 6.54 1.05 2.18
CA PRO A 236 7.55 0.69 3.18
C PRO A 236 7.32 -0.68 3.85
N GLY A 237 6.10 -1.22 3.80
CA GLY A 237 5.83 -2.61 4.18
C GLY A 237 6.42 -3.62 3.18
N TYR A 238 6.24 -3.40 1.88
CA TYR A 238 6.84 -4.25 0.84
C TYR A 238 8.36 -4.15 0.82
N GLU A 239 8.90 -2.94 0.98
CA GLU A 239 10.35 -2.72 1.05
C GLU A 239 10.98 -3.40 2.27
N GLN A 240 10.27 -3.51 3.40
CA GLN A 240 10.73 -4.32 4.53
C GLN A 240 10.92 -5.79 4.14
N LEU A 241 9.96 -6.39 3.42
CA LEU A 241 10.07 -7.78 2.95
C LEU A 241 11.25 -7.94 1.99
N LEU A 242 11.37 -7.04 1.03
CA LEU A 242 12.43 -7.06 0.03
C LEU A 242 13.82 -6.93 0.69
N VAL A 243 14.01 -5.94 1.57
CA VAL A 243 15.26 -5.71 2.30
C VAL A 243 15.60 -6.89 3.21
N ALA A 244 14.63 -7.42 3.96
CA ALA A 244 14.84 -8.56 4.85
C ALA A 244 15.28 -9.82 4.09
N SER A 245 14.84 -9.99 2.84
CA SER A 245 15.26 -11.11 1.98
C SER A 245 16.74 -11.10 1.59
N TYR A 246 17.41 -9.95 1.74
CA TYR A 246 18.87 -9.81 1.59
C TYR A 246 19.63 -10.03 2.91
N ASN A 247 18.92 -10.39 3.99
CA ASN A 247 19.44 -10.71 5.31
C ASN A 247 20.53 -9.75 5.84
N PRO A 248 20.25 -8.44 6.00
CA PRO A 248 21.23 -7.52 6.57
C PRO A 248 21.62 -7.98 7.98
N PRO A 249 22.91 -8.21 8.27
CA PRO A 249 23.34 -8.80 9.54
C PRO A 249 23.03 -7.90 10.75
N SER A 250 22.82 -6.60 10.53
CA SER A 250 22.46 -5.66 11.58
C SER A 250 20.96 -5.50 11.81
N LEU A 251 20.10 -6.14 11.01
CA LEU A 251 18.65 -5.99 11.10
C LEU A 251 18.05 -6.94 12.14
N ALA A 252 17.52 -6.39 13.23
CA ALA A 252 17.02 -7.17 14.35
C ALA A 252 15.57 -7.65 14.17
N ALA A 253 14.72 -6.88 13.48
CA ALA A 253 13.32 -7.23 13.22
C ALA A 253 12.66 -6.31 12.17
N VAL A 254 11.62 -6.83 11.50
CA VAL A 254 10.74 -6.07 10.60
C VAL A 254 9.27 -6.27 10.96
N THR A 255 8.43 -5.27 10.68
CA THR A 255 6.97 -5.32 10.87
C THR A 255 6.23 -4.95 9.58
N PRO A 256 6.38 -5.72 8.49
CA PRO A 256 5.74 -5.43 7.21
C PRO A 256 4.21 -5.43 7.36
N ALA A 257 3.60 -4.32 6.98
CA ALA A 257 2.16 -4.11 7.15
C ALA A 257 1.48 -3.68 5.86
N ALA A 258 0.22 -4.10 5.70
CA ALA A 258 -0.59 -3.79 4.52
C ALA A 258 0.09 -4.21 3.20
N VAL A 259 0.61 -5.43 3.19
CA VAL A 259 1.34 -6.08 2.08
C VAL A 259 0.57 -7.28 1.53
N GLY A 260 1.04 -7.86 0.43
CA GLY A 260 0.52 -9.10 -0.16
C GLY A 260 1.64 -9.95 -0.74
N GLY A 261 1.38 -11.23 -0.99
CA GLY A 261 2.37 -12.14 -1.60
C GLY A 261 2.82 -11.70 -2.97
N ARG A 262 1.88 -11.29 -3.83
CA ARG A 262 2.15 -10.95 -5.24
C ARG A 262 1.50 -9.61 -5.61
N PRO A 263 2.13 -8.45 -5.36
CA PRO A 263 1.49 -7.13 -5.54
C PRO A 263 0.81 -6.95 -6.90
N TYR A 264 1.38 -7.53 -7.96
CA TYR A 264 0.83 -7.49 -9.31
C TYR A 264 -0.35 -8.44 -9.53
N GLY A 265 -0.18 -9.76 -9.36
CA GLY A 265 -1.24 -10.77 -9.54
C GLY A 265 -2.33 -10.77 -8.47
N ALA A 266 -2.10 -10.09 -7.35
CA ALA A 266 -3.03 -9.91 -6.24
C ALA A 266 -3.84 -8.61 -6.40
N ALA A 267 -3.46 -7.54 -5.70
CA ALA A 267 -4.22 -6.29 -5.69
C ALA A 267 -4.23 -5.54 -7.03
N GLY A 268 -3.18 -5.71 -7.85
CA GLY A 268 -3.09 -5.08 -9.17
C GLY A 268 -3.98 -5.73 -10.22
N ARG A 269 -4.20 -7.05 -10.12
CA ARG A 269 -5.03 -7.82 -11.04
C ARG A 269 -5.84 -8.90 -10.31
N PRO A 270 -6.74 -8.55 -9.37
CA PRO A 270 -7.50 -9.54 -8.63
C PRO A 270 -8.25 -10.47 -9.59
N GLY A 271 -7.91 -11.76 -9.57
CA GLY A 271 -8.50 -12.75 -10.47
C GLY A 271 -8.16 -12.56 -11.94
N GLY A 272 -7.12 -11.80 -12.27
CA GLY A 272 -6.79 -11.39 -13.64
C GLY A 272 -7.53 -10.14 -14.15
N VAL A 273 -8.37 -9.51 -13.33
CA VAL A 273 -9.09 -8.27 -13.67
C VAL A 273 -8.25 -7.06 -13.25
N VAL A 274 -7.90 -6.17 -14.19
CA VAL A 274 -7.03 -5.02 -13.91
C VAL A 274 -7.68 -4.05 -12.91
N ASN A 275 -6.99 -3.74 -11.81
CA ASN A 275 -7.35 -2.69 -10.87
C ASN A 275 -6.65 -1.38 -11.25
N VAL A 276 -7.38 -0.51 -11.94
CA VAL A 276 -6.83 0.72 -12.53
C VAL A 276 -6.43 1.75 -11.47
N ALA A 277 -7.14 1.78 -10.34
CA ALA A 277 -6.88 2.75 -9.28
C ALA A 277 -5.48 2.56 -8.67
N LEU A 278 -5.09 1.32 -8.39
CA LEU A 278 -3.78 1.01 -7.82
C LEU A 278 -2.66 1.33 -8.82
N ALA A 279 -2.83 0.95 -10.10
CA ALA A 279 -1.86 1.26 -11.14
C ALA A 279 -1.63 2.78 -11.29
N ARG A 280 -2.69 3.60 -11.25
CA ARG A 280 -2.60 5.07 -11.25
C ARG A 280 -1.88 5.62 -10.01
N GLY A 281 -2.18 5.06 -8.84
CA GLY A 281 -1.53 5.45 -7.58
C GLY A 281 -0.02 5.28 -7.65
N ILE A 282 0.43 4.11 -8.14
CA ILE A 282 1.85 3.78 -8.32
C ILE A 282 2.49 4.65 -9.40
N ALA A 283 1.79 4.88 -10.52
CA ALA A 283 2.31 5.74 -11.58
C ALA A 283 2.59 7.16 -11.08
N GLY A 284 1.80 7.68 -10.12
CA GLY A 284 2.09 8.96 -9.48
C GLY A 284 3.45 9.03 -8.77
N TRP A 285 4.01 7.91 -8.31
CA TRP A 285 5.35 7.84 -7.73
C TRP A 285 6.45 7.89 -8.80
N GLN A 286 6.12 7.41 -10.00
CA GLN A 286 7.09 7.11 -11.05
C GLN A 286 7.18 8.25 -12.06
N VAL A 287 6.04 8.70 -12.58
CA VAL A 287 5.93 9.52 -13.78
C VAL A 287 4.87 10.62 -13.64
N ASP A 288 5.01 11.66 -14.46
CA ASP A 288 3.97 12.67 -14.61
C ASP A 288 2.78 12.12 -15.41
N PRO A 289 1.55 12.65 -15.19
CA PRO A 289 0.37 12.19 -15.92
C PRO A 289 0.49 12.47 -17.42
N VAL A 290 0.25 11.45 -18.24
CA VAL A 290 0.36 11.50 -19.72
C VAL A 290 -0.93 11.13 -20.43
N ASP A 291 -1.02 11.50 -21.71
CA ASP A 291 -2.04 10.97 -22.61
C ASP A 291 -1.96 9.43 -22.63
N PRO A 292 -3.07 8.73 -22.37
CA PRO A 292 -2.97 7.36 -21.93
C PRO A 292 -2.69 6.37 -23.08
N PRO A 293 -1.69 5.49 -22.93
CA PRO A 293 -1.64 4.27 -23.74
C PRO A 293 -2.95 3.49 -23.52
N GLY A 294 -3.63 3.08 -24.59
CA GLY A 294 -4.84 2.25 -24.51
C GLY A 294 -6.09 2.92 -23.91
N GLY A 295 -6.08 4.23 -23.65
CA GLY A 295 -7.28 5.00 -23.30
C GLY A 295 -7.65 5.05 -21.81
N ILE A 296 -6.81 4.56 -20.89
CA ILE A 296 -7.01 4.63 -19.43
C ILE A 296 -6.50 5.97 -18.88
N PRO A 297 -7.35 6.96 -18.54
CA PRO A 297 -6.88 8.30 -18.16
C PRO A 297 -5.97 8.25 -16.92
N GLN A 298 -4.88 9.00 -16.92
CA GLN A 298 -4.07 9.26 -15.73
C GLN A 298 -4.57 10.53 -15.03
N VAL A 299 -4.93 10.42 -13.75
CA VAL A 299 -5.58 11.48 -12.98
C VAL A 299 -4.89 11.61 -11.63
N GLN A 300 -3.61 11.99 -11.66
CA GLN A 300 -2.79 12.24 -10.49
C GLN A 300 -2.11 13.62 -10.61
N PRO A 301 -1.77 14.30 -9.49
CA PRO A 301 -0.95 15.50 -9.56
C PRO A 301 0.40 15.16 -10.19
N PRO A 302 0.97 16.08 -11.01
CA PRO A 302 2.32 15.90 -11.50
C PRO A 302 3.31 15.79 -10.33
N ARG A 303 4.35 14.97 -10.48
CA ARG A 303 5.22 14.47 -9.41
C ARG A 303 5.87 15.55 -8.57
N PHE A 304 6.33 16.62 -9.22
CA PHE A 304 6.96 17.79 -8.58
C PHE A 304 6.00 18.95 -8.30
N ALA A 305 4.74 18.85 -8.74
CA ALA A 305 3.75 19.89 -8.48
C ALA A 305 3.22 19.78 -7.04
N PRO A 306 2.64 20.85 -6.46
CA PRO A 306 2.07 20.80 -5.11
C PRO A 306 1.08 19.63 -4.94
N GLY A 307 1.33 18.76 -3.95
CA GLY A 307 0.54 17.55 -3.71
C GLY A 307 1.06 16.30 -4.44
N GLY A 308 2.07 16.43 -5.31
CA GLY A 308 2.83 15.32 -5.86
C GLY A 308 3.80 14.72 -4.83
N TRP A 309 4.40 13.58 -5.18
CA TRP A 309 5.24 12.80 -4.27
C TRP A 309 6.63 13.43 -4.05
N ASP A 310 7.14 14.18 -5.03
CA ASP A 310 8.41 14.91 -4.96
C ASP A 310 8.21 16.43 -4.93
N ASP A 311 7.07 16.90 -4.43
CA ASP A 311 6.69 18.33 -4.40
C ASP A 311 7.62 19.24 -3.58
N TRP A 312 8.56 18.66 -2.85
CA TRP A 312 9.57 19.34 -2.03
C TRP A 312 10.96 19.40 -2.70
N VAL A 313 11.22 18.60 -3.74
CA VAL A 313 12.53 18.48 -4.39
C VAL A 313 12.95 19.79 -5.05
N ALA A 314 12.02 20.50 -5.69
CA ALA A 314 12.32 21.78 -6.33
C ALA A 314 12.77 22.85 -5.33
N GLU A 315 12.19 22.88 -4.13
CA GLU A 315 12.61 23.79 -3.05
C GLU A 315 13.99 23.42 -2.53
N ARG A 316 14.28 22.13 -2.37
CA ARG A 316 15.61 21.62 -1.98
C ARG A 316 16.69 22.06 -2.97
N ILE A 317 16.47 21.88 -4.28
CA ILE A 317 17.40 22.30 -5.34
C ILE A 317 17.57 23.83 -5.33
N ALA A 318 16.46 24.58 -5.24
CA ALA A 318 16.52 26.04 -5.15
C ALA A 318 17.26 26.54 -3.89
N GLY A 319 17.31 25.71 -2.84
CA GLY A 319 18.09 25.91 -1.63
C GLY A 319 19.60 25.67 -1.79
N GLY A 320 20.06 25.20 -2.96
CA GLY A 320 21.48 24.98 -3.28
C GLY A 320 21.96 23.54 -3.12
N ASP A 321 21.07 22.55 -3.07
CA ASP A 321 21.45 21.13 -3.02
C ASP A 321 21.80 20.59 -4.42
N GLU A 322 23.08 20.73 -4.79
CA GLU A 322 23.63 20.27 -6.07
C GLU A 322 23.62 18.73 -6.21
N VAL A 323 23.65 17.99 -5.09
CA VAL A 323 23.53 16.52 -5.11
C VAL A 323 22.11 16.13 -5.52
N CYS A 324 21.10 16.74 -4.90
CA CYS A 324 19.70 16.54 -5.27
C CYS A 324 19.46 16.87 -6.75
N GLU A 325 20.00 17.99 -7.24
CA GLU A 325 19.88 18.42 -8.64
C GLU A 325 20.47 17.38 -9.60
N ARG A 326 21.70 16.95 -9.35
CA ARG A 326 22.36 15.91 -10.16
C ARG A 326 21.59 14.59 -10.13
N ASN A 327 21.07 14.21 -8.96
CA ASN A 327 20.35 12.95 -8.78
C ASN A 327 19.04 12.86 -9.59
N GLN A 328 18.57 13.97 -10.18
CA GLN A 328 17.40 13.97 -11.06
C GLN A 328 17.70 13.50 -12.50
N LEU A 329 18.97 13.31 -12.88
CA LEU A 329 19.36 13.00 -14.27
C LEU A 329 18.76 11.70 -14.84
N LEU A 330 18.50 10.70 -14.00
CA LEU A 330 17.99 9.39 -14.42
C LEU A 330 16.46 9.24 -14.28
N ARG A 331 15.74 10.33 -13.93
CA ARG A 331 14.29 10.26 -13.71
C ARG A 331 13.48 10.01 -14.97
N GLY A 332 14.00 10.41 -16.14
CA GLY A 332 13.40 10.09 -17.43
C GLY A 332 13.34 8.59 -17.75
N GLN A 333 14.09 7.76 -17.02
CA GLN A 333 14.16 6.30 -17.22
C GLN A 333 13.21 5.51 -16.31
N ALA A 334 12.36 6.20 -15.52
CA ALA A 334 11.38 5.56 -14.64
C ALA A 334 10.31 4.83 -15.47
N VAL A 335 9.82 3.70 -14.96
CA VAL A 335 8.84 2.87 -15.67
C VAL A 335 7.43 3.21 -15.20
N ASP A 336 6.54 3.58 -16.12
CA ASP A 336 5.12 3.87 -15.81
C ASP A 336 4.34 2.60 -15.48
N ALA A 337 3.79 2.53 -14.26
CA ALA A 337 2.98 1.42 -13.79
C ALA A 337 1.67 1.26 -14.54
N VAL A 338 1.00 2.31 -15.04
CA VAL A 338 -0.29 2.14 -15.72
C VAL A 338 -0.17 1.20 -16.94
N PRO A 339 0.72 1.44 -17.90
CA PRO A 339 0.88 0.54 -19.03
C PRO A 339 1.58 -0.77 -18.65
N ALA A 340 2.53 -0.75 -17.71
CA ALA A 340 3.13 -1.97 -17.19
C ALA A 340 2.07 -2.90 -16.56
N TRP A 341 1.04 -2.33 -15.93
CA TRP A 341 0.01 -3.09 -15.23
C TRP A 341 -1.21 -3.40 -16.08
N ALA A 342 -1.54 -2.57 -17.06
CA ALA A 342 -2.72 -2.73 -17.89
C ALA A 342 -2.45 -3.51 -19.19
N PHE A 343 -1.23 -3.43 -19.73
CA PHE A 343 -0.94 -3.92 -21.10
C PHE A 343 0.25 -4.85 -21.23
N VAL A 344 1.14 -4.94 -20.22
CA VAL A 344 2.19 -5.97 -20.24
C VAL A 344 1.55 -7.26 -19.75
N ASP A 345 1.36 -8.18 -20.69
CA ASP A 345 0.78 -9.50 -20.46
C ASP A 345 1.61 -10.27 -19.42
N GLN A 346 1.00 -10.50 -18.26
CA GLN A 346 1.24 -11.59 -17.30
C GLN A 346 2.40 -11.47 -16.31
N GLU A 347 2.22 -12.16 -15.18
CA GLU A 347 3.08 -12.18 -14.00
C GLU A 347 4.41 -12.91 -14.26
N GLU A 348 4.40 -13.96 -15.10
CA GLU A 348 5.60 -14.72 -15.47
C GLU A 348 6.28 -14.09 -16.71
N GLY A 349 7.54 -13.65 -16.56
CA GLY A 349 8.33 -13.04 -17.64
C GLY A 349 8.01 -11.57 -17.96
N GLY A 350 7.06 -10.96 -17.25
CA GLY A 350 6.73 -9.53 -17.34
C GLY A 350 7.73 -8.62 -16.62
N VAL A 351 7.63 -7.31 -16.84
CA VAL A 351 8.54 -6.29 -16.25
C VAL A 351 8.44 -6.17 -14.72
N LEU A 352 7.46 -6.83 -14.10
CA LEU A 352 7.23 -6.88 -12.65
C LEU A 352 7.33 -8.28 -12.08
N ALA A 353 7.82 -9.26 -12.86
CA ALA A 353 7.96 -10.65 -12.41
C ALA A 353 8.90 -10.78 -11.20
N HIS A 354 9.81 -9.83 -11.00
CA HIS A 354 10.71 -9.76 -9.84
C HIS A 354 10.00 -9.35 -8.54
N ALA A 355 8.80 -8.77 -8.62
CA ALA A 355 8.04 -8.29 -7.48
C ALA A 355 7.20 -9.42 -6.85
N ASP A 356 7.88 -10.45 -6.34
CA ASP A 356 7.27 -11.62 -5.69
C ASP A 356 7.68 -11.68 -4.21
N GLY A 357 6.75 -11.30 -3.34
CA GLY A 357 6.92 -11.32 -1.88
C GLY A 357 7.01 -12.73 -1.30
N GLU A 358 6.48 -13.75 -1.98
CA GLU A 358 6.64 -15.15 -1.56
C GLU A 358 8.11 -15.58 -1.68
N GLU A 359 8.80 -15.17 -2.76
CA GLU A 359 10.24 -15.42 -2.93
C GLU A 359 11.07 -14.70 -1.87
N TRP A 360 10.69 -13.47 -1.53
CA TRP A 360 11.38 -12.69 -0.50
C TRP A 360 11.21 -13.31 0.89
N ALA A 361 9.98 -13.72 1.25
CA ALA A 361 9.70 -14.43 2.48
C ALA A 361 10.53 -15.71 2.59
N ALA A 362 10.65 -16.49 1.50
CA ALA A 362 11.43 -17.73 1.47
C ALA A 362 12.94 -17.56 1.70
N ARG A 363 13.47 -16.34 1.57
CA ARG A 363 14.87 -16.01 1.85
C ARG A 363 15.07 -15.26 3.16
N THR A 364 14.01 -14.94 3.89
CA THR A 364 14.08 -14.06 5.06
C THR A 364 14.31 -14.85 6.34
N HIS A 365 15.43 -14.59 7.01
CA HIS A 365 15.75 -15.13 8.35
C HIS A 365 15.57 -14.10 9.48
N VAL A 366 15.19 -12.87 9.14
CA VAL A 366 14.95 -11.80 10.11
C VAL A 366 13.61 -12.03 10.83
N PRO A 367 13.53 -11.88 12.17
CA PRO A 367 12.26 -11.91 12.89
C PRO A 367 11.24 -10.96 12.27
N THR A 368 10.07 -11.49 11.91
CA THR A 368 9.07 -10.78 11.11
C THR A 368 7.67 -10.86 11.74
N LEU A 369 7.04 -9.69 11.94
CA LEU A 369 5.61 -9.58 12.26
C LEU A 369 4.85 -9.06 11.04
N VAL A 370 4.02 -9.91 10.44
CA VAL A 370 3.11 -9.51 9.37
C VAL A 370 1.84 -8.90 9.97
N LEU A 371 1.46 -7.71 9.50
CA LEU A 371 0.23 -7.01 9.92
C LEU A 371 -0.72 -6.88 8.74
N GLY A 372 -1.95 -7.39 8.90
CA GLY A 372 -2.88 -7.51 7.79
C GLY A 372 -4.33 -7.13 8.13
N ALA A 373 -4.97 -6.36 7.25
CA ALA A 373 -6.40 -6.10 7.30
C ALA A 373 -7.14 -6.89 6.21
N TRP A 374 -8.17 -7.65 6.56
CA TRP A 374 -8.88 -8.51 5.59
C TRP A 374 -9.58 -7.73 4.48
N GLN A 375 -10.01 -6.49 4.76
CA GLN A 375 -10.72 -5.61 3.83
C GLN A 375 -9.89 -4.39 3.40
N ASP A 376 -8.55 -4.54 3.47
CA ASP A 376 -7.59 -3.55 2.98
C ASP A 376 -7.95 -3.14 1.55
N GLN A 377 -8.31 -1.87 1.39
CA GLN A 377 -8.81 -1.34 0.13
C GLN A 377 -7.72 -0.95 -0.87
N GLU A 378 -6.44 -1.07 -0.52
CA GLU A 378 -5.32 -0.78 -1.40
C GLU A 378 -4.59 -2.07 -1.80
N SER A 379 -4.11 -2.85 -0.82
CA SER A 379 -3.26 -4.03 -1.05
C SER A 379 -3.96 -5.37 -0.83
N GLY A 380 -5.17 -5.36 -0.24
CA GLY A 380 -5.98 -6.55 -0.02
C GLY A 380 -5.43 -7.58 0.99
N PRO A 381 -6.06 -8.76 1.09
CA PRO A 381 -5.80 -9.73 2.17
C PRO A 381 -4.71 -10.77 1.89
N TRP A 382 -3.90 -10.59 0.83
CA TRP A 382 -2.92 -11.58 0.38
C TRP A 382 -1.63 -11.62 1.22
N PHE A 383 -1.57 -10.90 2.35
CA PHE A 383 -0.46 -11.02 3.31
C PHE A 383 -0.30 -12.45 3.86
N THR A 384 -1.37 -13.24 3.81
CA THR A 384 -1.34 -14.64 4.30
C THR A 384 -0.58 -15.59 3.37
N ASP A 385 -0.39 -15.23 2.09
CA ASP A 385 0.38 -16.03 1.12
C ASP A 385 1.88 -16.10 1.49
N LEU A 386 2.34 -15.17 2.35
CA LEU A 386 3.72 -15.10 2.82
C LEU A 386 4.04 -16.14 3.90
N LEU A 387 3.05 -16.54 4.70
CA LEU A 387 3.29 -17.15 6.01
C LEU A 387 3.99 -18.51 5.93
N ASP A 388 3.58 -19.34 4.99
CA ASP A 388 4.13 -20.70 4.81
C ASP A 388 5.40 -20.70 3.95
N ARG A 389 5.88 -19.51 3.55
CA ARG A 389 7.08 -19.36 2.71
C ARG A 389 8.33 -19.17 3.53
N TYR A 390 8.24 -18.58 4.71
CA TYR A 390 9.39 -18.33 5.55
C TYR A 390 10.10 -19.65 5.94
N PRO A 391 11.44 -19.64 6.06
CA PRO A 391 12.20 -20.74 6.63
C PRO A 391 11.71 -21.13 8.04
N ASP A 392 11.74 -22.44 8.35
CA ASP A 392 11.29 -22.98 9.65
C ASP A 392 12.03 -22.40 10.86
N ASP A 393 13.24 -21.87 10.68
CA ASP A 393 14.05 -21.25 11.73
C ASP A 393 13.76 -19.75 11.94
N THR A 394 12.93 -19.15 11.09
CA THR A 394 12.54 -17.75 11.18
C THR A 394 11.42 -17.56 12.19
N VAL A 395 11.56 -16.57 13.09
CA VAL A 395 10.46 -16.16 13.96
C VAL A 395 9.45 -15.34 13.15
N VAL A 396 8.33 -15.97 12.80
CA VAL A 396 7.23 -15.32 12.07
C VAL A 396 6.01 -15.19 12.96
N ARG A 397 5.38 -14.01 12.94
CA ARG A 397 4.14 -13.70 13.63
C ARG A 397 3.14 -13.09 12.67
N LEU A 398 1.86 -13.35 12.88
CA LEU A 398 0.77 -12.67 12.19
C LEU A 398 -0.12 -11.98 13.21
N ALA A 399 -0.44 -10.71 12.92
CA ALA A 399 -1.59 -10.05 13.51
C ALA A 399 -2.56 -9.60 12.43
N ALA A 400 -3.78 -10.16 12.44
CA ALA A 400 -4.79 -9.91 11.42
C ALA A 400 -6.15 -9.51 11.99
N TYR A 401 -6.85 -8.62 11.31
CA TYR A 401 -8.11 -8.03 11.77
C TYR A 401 -8.98 -7.55 10.61
N ASN A 402 -10.28 -7.36 10.86
CA ASN A 402 -11.13 -6.61 9.94
C ASN A 402 -10.73 -5.13 9.97
N GLY A 403 -10.71 -4.44 8.83
CA GLY A 403 -10.33 -3.03 8.84
C GLY A 403 -9.80 -2.50 7.52
N THR A 404 -9.23 -1.29 7.61
CA THR A 404 -8.74 -0.51 6.47
C THR A 404 -7.24 -0.73 6.23
N HIS A 405 -6.73 -0.18 5.13
CA HIS A 405 -5.29 -0.04 4.88
C HIS A 405 -4.52 0.69 5.99
N GLU A 406 -5.21 1.45 6.84
CA GLU A 406 -4.63 2.41 7.79
C GLU A 406 -4.62 1.90 9.23
N GLU A 407 -5.05 0.66 9.48
CA GLU A 407 -5.22 0.13 10.83
C GLU A 407 -3.92 0.11 11.66
N THR A 408 -2.74 0.07 11.02
CA THR A 408 -1.41 0.13 11.67
C THR A 408 -1.19 1.36 12.54
N ARG A 409 -1.97 2.42 12.26
CA ARG A 409 -1.96 3.70 12.97
C ARG A 409 -2.87 3.69 14.19
N PHE A 410 -3.77 2.72 14.26
CA PHE A 410 -4.80 2.60 15.29
C PHE A 410 -4.40 1.58 16.37
N PRO A 411 -5.04 1.60 17.54
CA PRO A 411 -4.48 0.99 18.73
C PRO A 411 -4.23 -0.50 18.65
N LEU A 412 -5.10 -1.22 17.94
CA LEU A 412 -4.97 -2.66 17.78
C LEU A 412 -3.62 -3.03 17.16
N ALA A 413 -3.33 -2.52 15.97
CA ALA A 413 -2.10 -2.82 15.26
C ALA A 413 -0.90 -2.06 15.84
N ALA A 414 -1.12 -0.84 16.37
CA ALA A 414 -0.09 -0.07 17.05
C ALA A 414 0.51 -0.82 18.24
N ALA A 415 -0.35 -1.47 19.03
CA ALA A 415 0.11 -2.36 20.11
C ALA A 415 0.99 -3.50 19.58
N GLN A 416 0.61 -4.12 18.45
CA GLN A 416 1.32 -5.30 17.93
C GLN A 416 2.74 -4.97 17.44
N TRP A 417 2.90 -3.93 16.62
CA TRP A 417 4.24 -3.58 16.14
C TRP A 417 5.12 -3.02 17.27
N LEU A 418 4.57 -2.24 18.20
CA LEU A 418 5.33 -1.74 19.35
C LEU A 418 5.80 -2.87 20.26
N GLU A 419 4.92 -3.85 20.52
CA GLU A 419 5.26 -5.04 21.30
C GLU A 419 6.38 -5.84 20.64
N PHE A 420 6.24 -6.14 19.34
CA PHE A 420 7.24 -6.90 18.60
C PHE A 420 8.59 -6.18 18.56
N LEU A 421 8.62 -4.89 18.24
CA LEU A 421 9.87 -4.12 18.19
C LEU A 421 10.48 -3.93 19.59
N ALA A 422 9.65 -3.82 20.65
CA ALA A 422 10.15 -3.78 22.02
C ALA A 422 10.92 -5.06 22.39
N PHE A 423 10.40 -6.23 21.97
CA PHE A 423 11.03 -7.51 22.23
C PHE A 423 12.27 -7.77 21.38
N PHE A 424 12.19 -7.60 20.06
CA PHE A 424 13.26 -8.04 19.15
C PHE A 424 14.33 -6.97 18.88
N VAL A 425 13.96 -5.69 18.93
CA VAL A 425 14.88 -4.56 18.73
C VAL A 425 15.32 -3.97 20.06
N ARG A 426 14.38 -3.61 20.93
CA ARG A 426 14.69 -2.81 22.14
C ARG A 426 15.18 -3.62 23.33
N GLU A 427 14.80 -4.89 23.44
CA GLU A 427 15.05 -5.74 24.62
C GLU A 427 14.50 -5.18 25.95
N GLU A 428 13.31 -4.57 25.87
CA GLU A 428 12.58 -4.00 27.00
C GLU A 428 11.11 -4.41 26.95
N LEU A 429 10.38 -4.26 28.07
CA LEU A 429 8.93 -4.42 28.05
C LEU A 429 8.29 -3.30 27.21
N PRO A 430 7.24 -3.61 26.41
CA PRO A 430 6.55 -2.59 25.65
C PRO A 430 5.86 -1.57 26.56
N ALA A 431 5.89 -0.31 26.13
CA ALA A 431 5.27 0.78 26.85
C ALA A 431 4.70 1.78 25.85
N PHE A 432 3.59 2.42 26.23
CA PHE A 432 3.00 3.52 25.47
C PHE A 432 3.02 4.81 26.30
N PRO A 433 4.01 5.69 26.11
CA PRO A 433 4.19 6.84 26.98
C PRO A 433 3.12 7.93 26.74
N ASP A 434 2.81 8.74 27.77
CA ASP A 434 1.84 9.85 27.67
C ASP A 434 2.08 10.84 26.51
N ALA A 435 3.31 10.97 26.02
CA ALA A 435 3.59 11.78 24.83
C ALA A 435 3.02 11.13 23.56
N ALA A 436 3.21 9.82 23.39
CA ALA A 436 2.66 9.06 22.26
C ALA A 436 1.13 9.07 22.31
N ALA A 437 0.54 8.89 23.50
CA ALA A 437 -0.91 8.97 23.68
C ALA A 437 -1.49 10.33 23.29
N ARG A 438 -0.90 11.43 23.77
CA ARG A 438 -1.34 12.79 23.41
C ARG A 438 -1.20 13.07 21.93
N TYR A 439 -0.09 12.65 21.33
CA TYR A 439 0.13 12.82 19.90
C TYR A 439 -0.92 12.03 19.09
N LEU A 440 -1.16 10.75 19.42
CA LEU A 440 -2.17 9.93 18.75
C LEU A 440 -3.57 10.53 18.87
N ASP A 441 -3.95 10.94 20.07
CA ASP A 441 -5.23 11.61 20.32
C ASP A 441 -5.36 12.88 19.47
N GLU A 442 -4.32 13.72 19.39
CA GLU A 442 -4.34 14.96 18.61
C GLU A 442 -4.52 14.71 17.11
N VAL A 443 -3.73 13.78 16.54
CA VAL A 443 -3.76 13.51 15.09
C VAL A 443 -4.99 12.74 14.64
N THR A 444 -5.68 12.06 15.57
CA THR A 444 -6.87 11.25 15.27
C THR A 444 -8.18 11.82 15.83
N ALA A 445 -8.15 12.90 16.61
CA ALA A 445 -9.32 13.51 17.26
C ALA A 445 -10.48 13.85 16.30
N TYR A 446 -10.18 14.09 15.02
CA TYR A 446 -11.20 14.37 14.02
C TYR A 446 -12.08 13.15 13.67
N MET A 447 -11.55 11.93 13.87
CA MET A 447 -12.27 10.67 13.70
C MET A 447 -12.74 10.10 15.04
N PHE A 448 -11.89 10.21 16.07
CA PHE A 448 -12.06 9.54 17.35
C PHE A 448 -12.03 10.54 18.52
N PRO A 449 -13.07 11.36 18.70
CA PRO A 449 -13.09 12.42 19.72
C PRO A 449 -13.10 11.90 21.17
N GLU A 450 -13.46 10.64 21.39
CA GLU A 450 -13.37 9.97 22.70
C GLU A 450 -11.94 9.49 23.04
N GLY A 451 -10.99 9.62 22.10
CA GLY A 451 -9.59 9.22 22.26
C GLY A 451 -9.31 7.76 21.93
N LEU A 452 -8.04 7.48 21.66
CA LEU A 452 -7.52 6.17 21.32
C LEU A 452 -6.46 5.74 22.34
N GLU A 453 -6.48 4.47 22.71
CA GLU A 453 -5.76 3.95 23.85
C GLU A 453 -5.05 2.66 23.48
N VAL A 454 -3.72 2.71 23.59
CA VAL A 454 -2.82 1.57 23.41
C VAL A 454 -2.38 1.10 24.79
N ARG A 455 -2.52 -0.19 25.07
CA ARG A 455 -2.17 -0.79 26.37
C ARG A 455 -1.33 -2.05 26.24
N PHE A 456 -0.57 -2.32 27.28
CA PHE A 456 0.28 -3.52 27.44
C PHE A 456 0.08 -4.18 28.81
N ASP A 457 -1.14 -4.06 29.36
CA ASP A 457 -1.45 -4.48 30.74
C ASP A 457 -1.24 -5.99 30.96
N HIS A 458 -1.26 -6.80 29.90
CA HIS A 458 -1.01 -8.25 29.97
C HIS A 458 0.43 -8.61 30.38
N TRP A 459 1.37 -7.67 30.32
CA TRP A 459 2.74 -7.82 30.84
C TRP A 459 2.95 -7.18 32.21
N ALA A 460 1.89 -6.69 32.86
CA ALA A 460 2.02 -6.07 34.17
C ALA A 460 2.56 -7.07 35.20
N GLY A 461 3.70 -6.75 35.82
CA GLY A 461 4.32 -7.56 36.86
C GLY A 461 5.24 -8.68 36.36
N THR A 462 5.44 -8.82 35.05
CA THR A 462 6.43 -9.75 34.48
C THR A 462 7.79 -9.05 34.31
N THR A 463 8.87 -9.84 34.29
CA THR A 463 10.17 -9.38 33.78
C THR A 463 10.20 -9.42 32.26
N PHE A 464 11.19 -8.74 31.64
CA PHE A 464 11.39 -8.81 30.19
C PHE A 464 11.62 -10.25 29.71
N ASP A 465 12.48 -11.02 30.38
CA ASP A 465 12.81 -12.38 29.95
C ASP A 465 11.59 -13.33 30.05
N GLU A 466 10.76 -13.17 31.10
CA GLU A 466 9.49 -13.89 31.23
C GLU A 466 8.49 -13.51 30.13
N ALA A 467 8.35 -12.22 29.83
CA ALA A 467 7.45 -11.74 28.79
C ALA A 467 7.88 -12.21 27.39
N LEU A 468 9.18 -12.15 27.09
CA LEU A 468 9.73 -12.61 25.81
C LEU A 468 9.52 -14.11 25.62
N GLU A 469 9.75 -14.92 26.66
CA GLU A 469 9.53 -16.37 26.61
C GLU A 469 8.04 -16.71 26.45
N ALA A 470 7.16 -16.01 27.19
CA ALA A 470 5.72 -16.14 27.02
C ALA A 470 5.27 -15.74 25.61
N TYR A 471 5.80 -14.65 25.07
CA TYR A 471 5.53 -14.22 23.70
C TYR A 471 5.94 -15.29 22.69
N ARG A 472 7.18 -15.79 22.78
CA ARG A 472 7.76 -16.82 21.90
C ARG A 472 7.00 -18.15 21.96
N SER A 473 6.54 -18.55 23.13
CA SER A 473 5.79 -19.79 23.34
C SER A 473 4.31 -19.68 22.94
N SER A 474 3.77 -18.47 22.78
CA SER A 474 2.39 -18.29 22.35
C SER A 474 2.20 -18.61 20.86
N PRO A 475 0.99 -19.04 20.43
CA PRO A 475 0.72 -19.30 19.02
C PRO A 475 1.07 -18.10 18.12
N PRO A 476 1.73 -18.32 16.97
CA PRO A 476 2.29 -17.24 16.15
C PRO A 476 1.26 -16.40 15.42
N LEU A 477 0.05 -16.93 15.17
CA LEU A 477 -0.97 -16.25 14.39
C LEU A 477 -2.12 -15.83 15.28
N VAL A 478 -2.42 -14.54 15.31
CA VAL A 478 -3.52 -13.98 16.09
C VAL A 478 -4.48 -13.24 15.18
N VAL A 479 -5.76 -13.61 15.28
CA VAL A 479 -6.85 -13.00 14.52
C VAL A 479 -7.81 -12.33 15.49
N TRP A 480 -8.04 -11.03 15.28
CA TRP A 480 -8.99 -10.24 16.05
C TRP A 480 -10.31 -10.11 15.29
N PHE A 481 -11.40 -10.41 15.99
CA PHE A 481 -12.75 -10.49 15.44
C PHE A 481 -13.61 -9.33 15.92
N ASP A 482 -14.60 -8.97 15.11
CA ASP A 482 -15.52 -7.87 15.36
C ASP A 482 -14.79 -6.54 15.63
N ASN A 483 -13.71 -6.25 14.89
CA ASN A 483 -13.05 -4.94 14.98
C ASN A 483 -14.06 -3.83 14.61
N GLY A 484 -14.28 -2.88 15.52
CA GLY A 484 -15.40 -1.93 15.43
C GLY A 484 -16.50 -2.14 16.46
N TRP A 485 -16.51 -3.27 17.19
CA TRP A 485 -17.58 -3.63 18.14
C TRP A 485 -17.08 -4.13 19.51
N ALA A 486 -15.96 -3.58 20.00
CA ALA A 486 -15.47 -3.88 21.33
C ALA A 486 -16.41 -3.43 22.47
N PRO A 487 -16.53 -4.20 23.57
CA PRO A 487 -17.29 -3.79 24.75
C PRO A 487 -16.84 -2.44 25.34
N GLY A 488 -17.80 -1.58 25.68
CA GLY A 488 -17.52 -0.28 26.32
C GLY A 488 -16.93 0.79 25.39
N ARG A 489 -16.80 0.52 24.09
CA ARG A 489 -16.37 1.47 23.07
C ARG A 489 -17.53 1.87 22.15
N PRO A 490 -17.51 3.08 21.54
CA PRO A 490 -18.47 3.43 20.50
C PRO A 490 -18.33 2.49 19.28
N PRO A 491 -19.43 2.19 18.56
CA PRO A 491 -19.38 1.47 17.29
C PRO A 491 -18.41 2.12 16.28
N GLY A 492 -17.71 1.30 15.50
CA GLY A 492 -16.76 1.74 14.47
C GLY A 492 -15.36 2.08 14.97
N TYR A 493 -15.15 2.16 16.30
CA TYR A 493 -13.82 2.39 16.87
C TYR A 493 -12.89 1.18 16.65
N PRO A 494 -11.60 1.38 16.38
CA PRO A 494 -10.64 0.32 16.00
C PRO A 494 -10.19 -0.53 17.19
N TYR A 495 -11.15 -1.22 17.79
CA TYR A 495 -10.96 -2.25 18.80
C TYR A 495 -11.84 -3.46 18.47
N ALA A 496 -11.26 -4.64 18.66
CA ALA A 496 -11.93 -5.92 18.51
C ALA A 496 -12.65 -6.37 19.77
N ALA A 497 -13.69 -7.19 19.62
CA ALA A 497 -14.43 -7.74 20.75
C ALA A 497 -13.70 -8.91 21.43
N PHE A 498 -12.98 -9.71 20.63
CA PHE A 498 -12.20 -10.85 21.08
C PHE A 498 -11.14 -11.22 20.03
N SER A 499 -10.21 -12.11 20.40
CA SER A 499 -9.20 -12.66 19.50
C SER A 499 -9.11 -14.18 19.61
N VAL A 500 -8.64 -14.85 18.56
CA VAL A 500 -8.35 -16.28 18.52
C VAL A 500 -6.95 -16.50 17.98
N ALA A 501 -6.23 -17.47 18.54
CA ALA A 501 -4.89 -17.84 18.12
C ALA A 501 -4.90 -19.12 17.28
N PHE A 502 -3.97 -19.21 16.33
CA PHE A 502 -3.73 -20.40 15.52
C PHE A 502 -2.22 -20.70 15.45
N ASP A 503 -1.88 -21.98 15.34
CA ASP A 503 -0.49 -22.44 15.30
C ASP A 503 0.15 -22.31 13.92
N ARG A 504 -0.66 -22.36 12.85
CA ARG A 504 -0.19 -22.27 11.46
C ARG A 504 -1.29 -21.75 10.53
N TRP A 505 -0.88 -21.30 9.35
CA TRP A 505 -1.79 -20.92 8.27
C TRP A 505 -1.77 -21.97 7.16
N PRO A 506 -2.86 -22.12 6.40
CA PRO A 506 -4.23 -21.95 6.88
C PRO A 506 -4.48 -22.76 8.16
N PRO A 507 -5.38 -22.32 9.07
CA PRO A 507 -5.65 -23.07 10.30
C PRO A 507 -6.18 -24.47 9.99
N PRO A 508 -5.61 -25.55 10.55
CA PRO A 508 -6.13 -26.91 10.34
C PRO A 508 -7.55 -27.11 10.87
N GLU A 509 -7.97 -26.28 11.82
CA GLU A 509 -9.33 -26.24 12.37
C GLU A 509 -10.35 -25.71 11.36
N ALA A 510 -9.90 -24.97 10.34
CA ALA A 510 -10.74 -24.40 9.29
C ALA A 510 -11.07 -25.47 8.24
N GLY A 511 -12.03 -26.33 8.56
CA GLY A 511 -12.43 -27.43 7.69
C GLY A 511 -13.14 -26.93 6.43
N ALA A 512 -12.72 -27.46 5.27
CA ALA A 512 -13.42 -27.24 4.01
C ALA A 512 -14.85 -27.80 4.06
N ARG A 513 -15.84 -26.94 3.78
CA ARG A 513 -17.26 -27.28 3.75
C ARG A 513 -17.87 -26.83 2.43
N ARG A 514 -18.24 -27.80 1.61
CA ARG A 514 -18.87 -27.57 0.31
C ARG A 514 -20.38 -27.43 0.45
N TRP A 515 -20.92 -26.43 -0.25
CA TRP A 515 -22.34 -26.18 -0.39
C TRP A 515 -22.67 -25.97 -1.87
N TYR A 516 -23.72 -26.61 -2.36
CA TYR A 516 -24.14 -26.55 -3.75
C TYR A 516 -25.20 -25.49 -3.97
N LEU A 517 -25.12 -24.80 -5.10
CA LEU A 517 -26.12 -23.83 -5.52
C LEU A 517 -27.38 -24.59 -5.95
N ALA A 518 -28.51 -24.26 -5.34
CA ALA A 518 -29.80 -24.87 -5.64
C ALA A 518 -30.68 -23.97 -6.53
N PRO A 519 -31.61 -24.53 -7.32
CA PRO A 519 -32.52 -23.75 -8.18
C PRO A 519 -33.42 -22.75 -7.45
N ASP A 520 -33.62 -22.93 -6.14
CA ASP A 520 -34.44 -22.06 -5.28
C ASP A 520 -33.61 -21.04 -4.49
N HIS A 521 -32.38 -20.75 -4.95
CA HIS A 521 -31.48 -19.76 -4.38
C HIS A 521 -30.95 -20.11 -2.98
N ARG A 522 -30.92 -21.40 -2.63
CA ARG A 522 -30.27 -21.90 -1.42
C ARG A 522 -28.86 -22.42 -1.70
N LEU A 523 -28.05 -22.47 -0.65
CA LEU A 523 -26.82 -23.25 -0.59
C LEU A 523 -27.11 -24.51 0.24
N ASP A 524 -27.11 -25.68 -0.39
CA ASP A 524 -27.42 -26.95 0.27
C ASP A 524 -26.18 -27.84 0.37
N ALA A 525 -26.08 -28.64 1.45
CA ALA A 525 -24.95 -29.56 1.64
C ALA A 525 -24.96 -30.74 0.65
N ALA A 526 -26.12 -31.07 0.08
CA ALA A 526 -26.28 -32.11 -0.92
C ALA A 526 -26.32 -31.50 -2.33
N ALA A 527 -25.73 -32.20 -3.31
CA ALA A 527 -25.81 -31.79 -4.70
C ALA A 527 -27.26 -31.81 -5.20
N PRO A 528 -27.63 -30.91 -6.12
CA PRO A 528 -28.96 -30.88 -6.72
C PRO A 528 -29.24 -32.13 -7.56
N GLY A 529 -30.53 -32.42 -7.80
CA GLY A 529 -30.97 -33.53 -8.65
C GLY A 529 -30.69 -33.32 -10.15
N GLU A 530 -30.99 -34.34 -10.94
CA GLU A 530 -30.88 -34.28 -12.41
C GLU A 530 -31.93 -33.35 -13.03
N GLY A 531 -31.61 -32.73 -14.17
CA GLY A 531 -32.57 -31.98 -14.99
C GLY A 531 -32.98 -30.61 -14.44
N ALA A 532 -32.29 -30.12 -13.41
CA ALA A 532 -32.47 -28.75 -12.94
C ALA A 532 -32.07 -27.74 -14.02
N ARG A 533 -32.87 -26.70 -14.22
CA ARG A 533 -32.57 -25.64 -15.20
C ARG A 533 -31.46 -24.73 -14.69
N PRO A 534 -30.56 -24.26 -15.56
CA PRO A 534 -29.56 -23.27 -15.16
C PRO A 534 -30.21 -21.96 -14.75
N LEU A 535 -29.54 -21.23 -13.87
CA LEU A 535 -29.94 -19.90 -13.41
C LEU A 535 -29.16 -18.84 -14.21
N GLY A 536 -29.88 -17.89 -14.81
CA GLY A 536 -29.28 -16.91 -15.71
C GLY A 536 -29.39 -15.47 -15.19
N PHE A 537 -28.40 -14.65 -15.51
CA PHE A 537 -28.43 -13.20 -15.29
C PHE A 537 -27.84 -12.45 -16.49
N HIS A 538 -28.21 -11.18 -16.63
CA HIS A 538 -27.61 -10.29 -17.61
C HIS A 538 -26.34 -9.68 -17.04
N TYR A 539 -25.23 -9.83 -17.75
CA TYR A 539 -23.95 -9.23 -17.37
C TYR A 539 -23.95 -7.75 -17.74
N ASP A 540 -23.76 -6.86 -16.76
CA ASP A 540 -23.82 -5.41 -16.96
C ASP A 540 -23.13 -4.68 -15.80
N PRO A 541 -21.84 -4.34 -15.91
CA PRO A 541 -21.11 -3.61 -14.88
C PRO A 541 -21.67 -2.20 -14.63
N SER A 542 -22.25 -1.55 -15.65
CA SER A 542 -22.69 -0.15 -15.61
C SER A 542 -23.83 0.14 -14.63
N VAL A 543 -24.58 -0.88 -14.22
CA VAL A 543 -25.77 -0.72 -13.34
C VAL A 543 -25.42 -0.45 -11.88
N ARG A 544 -24.14 -0.57 -11.51
CA ARG A 544 -23.62 -0.24 -10.19
C ARG A 544 -22.50 0.79 -10.29
N PRO A 545 -22.28 1.58 -9.24
CA PRO A 545 -21.06 2.39 -9.12
C PRO A 545 -19.80 1.53 -9.31
N ARG A 546 -18.73 2.12 -9.86
CA ARG A 546 -17.44 1.41 -10.03
C ARG A 546 -16.83 1.01 -8.68
N THR A 547 -17.05 1.82 -7.64
CA THR A 547 -16.56 1.59 -6.28
C THR A 547 -17.66 1.78 -5.24
N SER A 548 -17.52 1.18 -4.06
CA SER A 548 -18.51 1.26 -2.97
C SER A 548 -18.33 2.49 -2.06
N LYS A 549 -17.35 3.36 -2.32
CA LYS A 549 -17.05 4.51 -1.45
C LYS A 549 -18.15 5.57 -1.47
N GLY A 550 -18.85 5.73 -2.59
CA GLY A 550 -19.81 6.82 -2.77
C GLY A 550 -19.18 8.19 -2.49
N ASP A 551 -19.91 9.05 -1.80
CA ASP A 551 -19.46 10.39 -1.41
C ASP A 551 -18.61 10.41 -0.11
N ALA A 552 -18.27 9.25 0.46
CA ALA A 552 -17.52 9.19 1.71
C ALA A 552 -16.12 9.81 1.54
N PRO A 553 -15.75 10.88 2.26
CA PRO A 553 -14.47 11.54 2.06
C PRO A 553 -13.29 10.73 2.62
N ASP A 554 -13.49 10.01 3.73
CA ASP A 554 -12.48 9.22 4.43
C ASP A 554 -13.07 7.87 4.85
N VAL A 555 -12.55 6.77 4.29
CA VAL A 555 -12.99 5.40 4.56
C VAL A 555 -12.52 4.86 5.92
N ASN A 556 -11.68 5.64 6.63
CA ASN A 556 -11.17 5.27 7.96
C ASN A 556 -12.04 5.77 9.11
N HIS A 557 -12.99 6.67 8.84
CA HIS A 557 -13.91 7.20 9.84
C HIS A 557 -14.70 6.05 10.51
N PRO A 558 -15.05 6.11 11.82
CA PRO A 558 -15.83 5.05 12.48
C PRO A 558 -17.23 4.88 11.89
N CYS A 559 -17.81 5.95 11.36
CA CYS A 559 -19.11 5.93 10.69
C CYS A 559 -18.93 6.27 9.22
N VAL A 560 -18.88 5.27 8.35
CA VAL A 560 -18.83 5.45 6.89
C VAL A 560 -20.13 4.97 6.29
N GLU A 561 -20.78 5.83 5.51
CA GLU A 561 -21.92 5.44 4.68
C GLU A 561 -21.39 5.00 3.31
N TYR A 562 -21.43 3.70 3.06
CA TYR A 562 -20.99 3.11 1.80
C TYR A 562 -22.13 3.05 0.79
N ASP A 563 -21.80 3.29 -0.48
CA ASP A 563 -22.70 3.06 -1.62
C ASP A 563 -22.61 1.59 -2.10
N TRP A 564 -22.83 0.66 -1.18
CA TRP A 564 -22.73 -0.78 -1.46
C TRP A 564 -24.10 -1.36 -1.88
N GLN A 565 -24.37 -1.32 -3.19
CA GLN A 565 -25.68 -1.66 -3.75
C GLN A 565 -25.84 -3.16 -4.03
N PRO A 566 -27.03 -3.76 -3.77
CA PRO A 566 -27.34 -5.13 -4.17
C PRO A 566 -27.43 -5.27 -5.70
N PRO A 567 -27.35 -6.51 -6.25
CA PRO A 567 -27.58 -6.73 -7.67
C PRO A 567 -28.97 -6.26 -8.09
N ALA A 568 -29.05 -5.39 -9.10
CA ALA A 568 -30.32 -4.86 -9.59
C ALA A 568 -30.98 -5.79 -10.62
N GLY A 569 -32.30 -6.00 -10.56
CA GLY A 569 -33.12 -6.45 -11.70
C GLY A 569 -32.57 -7.60 -12.58
N GLY A 570 -32.13 -8.71 -11.97
CA GLY A 570 -31.60 -9.87 -12.70
C GLY A 570 -30.19 -9.67 -13.26
N ARG A 571 -29.37 -8.82 -12.62
CA ARG A 571 -27.96 -8.56 -12.93
C ARG A 571 -26.97 -9.34 -12.04
N GLY A 572 -27.49 -10.31 -11.29
CA GLY A 572 -26.69 -11.21 -10.48
C GLY A 572 -27.55 -12.29 -9.84
N LEU A 573 -26.88 -13.26 -9.23
CA LEU A 573 -27.50 -14.37 -8.51
C LEU A 573 -27.09 -14.31 -7.04
N GLN A 574 -28.03 -14.54 -6.13
CA GLN A 574 -27.75 -14.58 -4.69
C GLN A 574 -28.20 -15.91 -4.12
N PHE A 575 -27.39 -16.46 -3.20
CA PHE A 575 -27.67 -17.72 -2.51
C PHE A 575 -27.29 -17.60 -1.04
N ALA A 576 -27.93 -18.35 -0.16
CA ALA A 576 -27.56 -18.42 1.26
C ALA A 576 -27.69 -19.84 1.82
N THR A 577 -26.83 -20.16 2.78
CA THR A 577 -26.94 -21.39 3.57
C THR A 577 -28.22 -21.37 4.43
N PRO A 578 -28.63 -22.51 5.01
CA PRO A 578 -29.47 -22.47 6.21
C PRO A 578 -28.79 -21.62 7.31
N PRO A 579 -29.59 -21.02 8.21
CA PRO A 579 -29.07 -20.42 9.43
C PRO A 579 -28.24 -21.41 10.24
N PHE A 580 -27.11 -20.95 10.76
CA PHE A 580 -26.21 -21.74 11.60
C PHE A 580 -26.86 -21.97 12.97
N ASP A 581 -26.66 -23.15 13.55
CA ASP A 581 -27.19 -23.52 14.87
C ASP A 581 -26.32 -23.03 16.04
N ARG A 582 -25.11 -22.55 15.73
CA ARG A 582 -24.09 -22.10 16.67
C ARG A 582 -23.15 -21.07 16.05
N ASP A 583 -22.48 -20.33 16.91
CA ASP A 583 -21.40 -19.43 16.52
C ASP A 583 -20.26 -20.20 15.84
N THR A 584 -19.93 -19.82 14.61
CA THR A 584 -18.93 -20.46 13.75
C THR A 584 -17.99 -19.39 13.20
N LEU A 585 -16.68 -19.62 13.23
CA LEU A 585 -15.73 -18.73 12.56
C LEU A 585 -15.56 -19.18 11.12
N LEU A 586 -15.55 -18.21 10.21
CA LEU A 586 -14.99 -18.37 8.88
C LEU A 586 -13.56 -17.84 8.94
N VAL A 587 -12.54 -18.66 8.64
CA VAL A 587 -11.13 -18.26 8.68
C VAL A 587 -10.35 -18.94 7.57
N GLY A 588 -9.91 -18.20 6.56
CA GLY A 588 -9.14 -18.73 5.42
C GLY A 588 -9.66 -18.24 4.08
N THR A 589 -9.15 -18.83 3.00
CA THR A 589 -9.60 -18.61 1.62
C THR A 589 -10.83 -19.46 1.31
N ALA A 590 -11.60 -19.06 0.30
CA ALA A 590 -12.75 -19.83 -0.18
C ALA A 590 -12.72 -20.00 -1.71
N SER A 591 -13.38 -21.05 -2.20
CA SER A 591 -13.52 -21.35 -3.63
C SER A 591 -14.98 -21.29 -4.04
N VAL A 592 -15.28 -20.64 -5.16
CA VAL A 592 -16.62 -20.68 -5.76
C VAL A 592 -16.49 -21.32 -7.14
N ASP A 593 -16.95 -22.56 -7.23
CA ASP A 593 -16.86 -23.41 -8.40
C ASP A 593 -18.14 -23.25 -9.23
N LEU A 594 -18.07 -22.58 -10.38
CA LEU A 594 -19.22 -22.29 -11.24
C LEU A 594 -19.11 -23.03 -12.57
N TRP A 595 -20.12 -23.81 -12.91
CA TRP A 595 -20.32 -24.28 -14.28
C TRP A 595 -21.00 -23.17 -15.07
N LEU A 596 -20.17 -22.39 -15.76
CA LEU A 596 -20.54 -21.13 -16.41
C LEU A 596 -20.76 -21.34 -17.91
N ARG A 597 -21.85 -20.81 -18.44
CA ARG A 597 -22.06 -20.63 -19.88
C ARG A 597 -22.31 -19.15 -20.18
N SER A 598 -21.67 -18.63 -21.22
CA SER A 598 -21.88 -17.23 -21.64
C SER A 598 -22.09 -17.07 -23.14
N THR A 599 -22.76 -15.99 -23.52
CA THR A 599 -22.84 -15.50 -24.91
C THR A 599 -21.58 -14.76 -25.36
N ALA A 600 -20.68 -14.41 -24.42
CA ALA A 600 -19.38 -13.79 -24.72
C ALA A 600 -18.24 -14.82 -24.54
N ALA A 601 -17.15 -14.61 -25.27
CA ALA A 601 -15.95 -15.46 -25.21
C ALA A 601 -15.03 -15.10 -24.02
N ASP A 602 -15.30 -14.01 -23.32
CA ASP A 602 -14.63 -13.61 -22.09
C ASP A 602 -15.53 -12.66 -21.29
N LEU A 603 -15.35 -12.60 -19.97
CA LEU A 603 -16.06 -11.71 -19.05
C LEU A 603 -15.39 -11.73 -17.67
N ASP A 604 -15.71 -10.76 -16.81
CA ASP A 604 -15.16 -10.64 -15.46
C ASP A 604 -16.23 -10.88 -14.39
N LEU A 605 -16.12 -11.98 -13.64
CA LEU A 605 -17.00 -12.31 -12.53
C LEU A 605 -16.46 -11.75 -11.22
N GLU A 606 -17.38 -11.33 -10.35
CA GLU A 606 -17.09 -11.09 -8.95
C GLU A 606 -18.08 -11.85 -8.07
N VAL A 607 -17.56 -12.49 -7.03
CA VAL A 607 -18.33 -13.20 -6.02
C VAL A 607 -18.13 -12.54 -4.67
N VAL A 608 -19.22 -12.05 -4.09
CA VAL A 608 -19.22 -11.48 -2.74
C VAL A 608 -19.66 -12.54 -1.74
N LEU A 609 -18.86 -12.73 -0.70
CA LEU A 609 -19.17 -13.49 0.51
C LEU A 609 -19.69 -12.53 1.58
N SER A 610 -20.81 -12.88 2.22
CA SER A 610 -21.47 -12.06 3.22
C SER A 610 -22.09 -12.87 4.35
N GLU A 611 -22.35 -12.21 5.49
CA GLU A 611 -23.23 -12.72 6.53
C GLU A 611 -24.66 -12.21 6.28
N VAL A 612 -25.62 -13.13 6.18
CA VAL A 612 -27.05 -12.81 6.12
C VAL A 612 -27.64 -12.97 7.51
N ARG A 613 -28.01 -11.84 8.11
CA ARG A 613 -28.43 -11.75 9.50
C ARG A 613 -29.93 -11.98 9.67
N PRO A 614 -30.39 -12.50 10.82
CA PRO A 614 -31.81 -12.73 11.08
C PRO A 614 -32.65 -11.45 11.18
N ASP A 615 -32.02 -10.27 11.27
CA ASP A 615 -32.69 -8.96 11.25
C ASP A 615 -32.88 -8.38 9.83
N GLY A 616 -32.58 -9.18 8.80
CA GLY A 616 -32.79 -8.84 7.39
C GLY A 616 -31.69 -7.98 6.76
N TRP A 617 -30.56 -7.82 7.45
CA TRP A 617 -29.36 -7.18 6.90
C TRP A 617 -28.37 -8.23 6.36
N GLU A 618 -27.62 -7.81 5.34
CA GLU A 618 -26.47 -8.51 4.79
C GLU A 618 -25.23 -7.68 5.13
N THR A 619 -24.21 -8.29 5.73
CA THR A 619 -22.92 -7.65 6.06
C THR A 619 -21.82 -8.22 5.18
N PHE A 620 -21.07 -7.34 4.51
CA PHE A 620 -19.94 -7.71 3.66
C PHE A 620 -18.85 -8.43 4.45
N VAL A 621 -18.31 -9.53 3.91
CA VAL A 621 -17.17 -10.25 4.51
C VAL A 621 -15.96 -10.16 3.59
N GLN A 622 -16.09 -10.60 2.34
CA GLN A 622 -15.00 -10.58 1.36
C GLN A 622 -15.53 -10.63 -0.07
N ALA A 623 -14.71 -10.24 -1.05
CA ALA A 623 -15.02 -10.43 -2.47
C ALA A 623 -13.85 -11.09 -3.22
N GLY A 624 -14.18 -12.04 -4.09
CA GLY A 624 -13.27 -12.64 -5.06
C GLY A 624 -13.65 -12.24 -6.48
N ALA A 625 -12.66 -12.20 -7.38
CA ALA A 625 -12.88 -11.87 -8.79
C ALA A 625 -12.24 -12.94 -9.68
N LEU A 626 -12.71 -13.02 -10.93
CA LEU A 626 -12.11 -13.85 -11.96
C LEU A 626 -12.41 -13.30 -13.35
N ARG A 627 -11.36 -13.03 -14.13
CA ARG A 627 -11.43 -12.95 -15.59
C ARG A 627 -11.52 -14.36 -16.15
N ALA A 628 -12.59 -14.66 -16.87
CA ALA A 628 -12.88 -16.03 -17.29
C ALA A 628 -11.81 -16.62 -18.22
N SER A 629 -11.13 -15.80 -19.02
CA SER A 629 -9.99 -16.24 -19.82
C SER A 629 -8.73 -16.59 -19.01
N SER A 630 -8.62 -16.09 -17.77
CA SER A 630 -7.53 -16.36 -16.83
C SER A 630 -7.84 -17.51 -15.86
N ARG A 631 -8.83 -18.37 -16.17
CA ARG A 631 -9.33 -19.44 -15.29
C ARG A 631 -8.38 -20.63 -15.08
N ALA A 632 -7.29 -20.70 -15.81
CA ALA A 632 -6.33 -21.80 -15.69
C ALA A 632 -5.72 -21.81 -14.28
N LEU A 633 -5.56 -23.01 -13.73
CA LEU A 633 -5.06 -23.21 -12.38
C LEU A 633 -3.64 -23.76 -12.41
N ASP A 634 -2.86 -23.38 -11.41
CA ASP A 634 -1.68 -24.12 -11.00
C ASP A 634 -2.15 -25.33 -10.18
N ASP A 635 -2.05 -26.52 -10.77
CA ASP A 635 -2.51 -27.78 -10.16
C ASP A 635 -1.70 -28.17 -8.90
N GLU A 636 -0.44 -27.73 -8.78
CA GLU A 636 0.41 -28.05 -7.62
C GLU A 636 0.06 -27.17 -6.42
N ARG A 637 -0.32 -25.91 -6.67
CA ARG A 637 -0.67 -24.94 -5.63
C ARG A 637 -2.15 -24.94 -5.27
N SER A 638 -3.01 -25.35 -6.20
CA SER A 638 -4.46 -25.30 -6.00
C SER A 638 -4.93 -26.31 -4.96
N THR A 639 -5.80 -25.85 -4.07
CA THR A 639 -6.52 -26.70 -3.10
C THR A 639 -8.03 -26.59 -3.28
N GLU A 640 -8.80 -27.30 -2.47
CA GLU A 640 -10.26 -27.17 -2.46
C GLU A 640 -10.72 -25.76 -2.06
N LEU A 641 -9.97 -25.08 -1.18
CA LEU A 641 -10.27 -23.75 -0.64
C LEU A 641 -9.52 -22.62 -1.35
N LEU A 642 -8.49 -22.93 -2.12
CA LEU A 642 -7.64 -21.96 -2.81
C LEU A 642 -7.44 -22.37 -4.26
N PRO A 643 -8.27 -21.89 -5.21
CA PRO A 643 -7.95 -21.94 -6.62
C PRO A 643 -6.74 -21.02 -6.86
N TRP A 644 -5.58 -21.61 -7.14
CA TRP A 644 -4.40 -20.84 -7.47
C TRP A 644 -4.37 -20.61 -8.98
N LEU A 645 -4.62 -19.37 -9.43
CA LEU A 645 -4.59 -19.04 -10.86
C LEU A 645 -3.15 -19.11 -11.38
N SER A 646 -2.93 -19.69 -12.56
CA SER A 646 -1.57 -19.86 -13.08
C SER A 646 -0.93 -18.53 -13.51
N TYR A 647 -1.77 -17.59 -13.98
CA TYR A 647 -1.36 -16.32 -14.57
C TYR A 647 -0.32 -16.43 -15.69
N ARG A 648 -0.15 -17.61 -16.30
CA ARG A 648 0.76 -17.78 -17.44
C ARG A 648 0.13 -17.27 -18.72
N ARG A 649 0.96 -16.71 -19.60
CA ARG A 649 0.50 -16.20 -20.89
C ARG A 649 -0.09 -17.28 -21.78
N ASP A 650 0.57 -18.44 -21.81
CA ASP A 650 0.16 -19.57 -22.66
C ASP A 650 -1.13 -20.25 -22.14
N ASP A 651 -1.53 -19.97 -20.91
CA ASP A 651 -2.72 -20.53 -20.27
C ASP A 651 -3.99 -19.69 -20.51
N VAL A 652 -3.85 -18.48 -21.06
CA VAL A 652 -4.99 -17.61 -21.38
C VAL A 652 -5.84 -18.25 -22.48
N ALA A 653 -7.09 -18.59 -22.16
CA ALA A 653 -7.98 -19.30 -23.07
C ALA A 653 -9.38 -18.70 -23.05
N PRO A 654 -9.98 -18.30 -24.19
CA PRO A 654 -11.38 -17.85 -24.22
C PRO A 654 -12.35 -18.92 -23.69
N LEU A 655 -13.53 -18.49 -23.23
CA LEU A 655 -14.67 -19.37 -23.00
C LEU A 655 -15.23 -19.86 -24.35
N PRO A 656 -15.54 -21.15 -24.49
CA PRO A 656 -16.34 -21.64 -25.59
C PRO A 656 -17.76 -21.04 -25.51
N VAL A 657 -18.10 -20.17 -26.46
CA VAL A 657 -19.37 -19.44 -26.46
C VAL A 657 -20.55 -20.41 -26.51
N GLY A 658 -21.46 -20.29 -25.55
CA GLY A 658 -22.67 -21.12 -25.48
C GLY A 658 -22.47 -22.51 -24.87
N GLU A 659 -21.28 -22.85 -24.38
CA GLU A 659 -21.01 -24.12 -23.70
C GLU A 659 -20.73 -23.90 -22.21
N PHE A 660 -21.03 -24.91 -21.39
CA PHE A 660 -20.70 -24.87 -19.96
C PHE A 660 -19.23 -25.21 -19.75
N THR A 661 -18.54 -24.33 -19.02
CA THR A 661 -17.13 -24.47 -18.62
C THR A 661 -17.03 -24.27 -17.13
N LEU A 662 -16.31 -25.15 -16.43
CA LEU A 662 -16.00 -24.94 -15.02
C LEU A 662 -15.02 -23.78 -14.86
N VAL A 663 -15.39 -22.81 -14.04
CA VAL A 663 -14.51 -21.75 -13.56
C VAL A 663 -14.48 -21.79 -12.03
N ARG A 664 -13.30 -21.64 -11.43
CA ARG A 664 -13.13 -21.61 -9.97
C ARG A 664 -12.71 -20.21 -9.58
N VAL A 665 -13.65 -19.44 -9.03
CA VAL A 665 -13.41 -18.06 -8.60
C VAL A 665 -12.73 -18.10 -7.22
N PRO A 666 -11.49 -17.61 -7.08
CA PRO A 666 -10.85 -17.51 -5.79
C PRO A 666 -11.46 -16.38 -4.98
N VAL A 667 -11.88 -16.69 -3.75
CA VAL A 667 -12.24 -15.69 -2.74
C VAL A 667 -11.05 -15.59 -1.77
N PRO A 668 -10.38 -14.42 -1.71
CA PRO A 668 -9.22 -14.24 -0.86
C PRO A 668 -9.50 -14.49 0.64
N ALA A 669 -8.44 -14.57 1.43
CA ALA A 669 -8.56 -14.87 2.84
C ALA A 669 -9.44 -13.85 3.60
N ALA A 670 -10.23 -14.34 4.54
CA ALA A 670 -10.99 -13.51 5.47
C ALA A 670 -11.11 -14.19 6.83
N ALA A 671 -11.41 -13.40 7.85
CA ALA A 671 -11.90 -13.88 9.12
C ALA A 671 -13.21 -13.19 9.52
N HIS A 672 -14.22 -13.96 9.94
CA HIS A 672 -15.52 -13.44 10.37
C HIS A 672 -16.20 -14.37 11.37
N LEU A 673 -16.91 -13.81 12.36
CA LEU A 673 -17.78 -14.56 13.25
C LEU A 673 -19.19 -14.63 12.67
N VAL A 674 -19.63 -15.82 12.25
CA VAL A 674 -21.02 -16.10 11.87
C VAL A 674 -21.78 -16.52 13.12
N ARG A 675 -22.65 -15.65 13.62
CA ARG A 675 -23.43 -15.92 14.84
C ARG A 675 -24.52 -16.95 14.59
N ALA A 676 -24.91 -17.67 15.65
CA ALA A 676 -26.06 -18.56 15.61
C ALA A 676 -27.32 -17.80 15.11
N GLY A 677 -28.04 -18.39 14.17
CA GLY A 677 -29.20 -17.78 13.50
C GLY A 677 -28.87 -16.93 12.27
N SER A 678 -27.61 -16.55 12.05
CA SER A 678 -27.15 -15.98 10.78
C SER A 678 -26.87 -17.08 9.75
N SER A 679 -26.84 -16.71 8.47
CA SER A 679 -26.45 -17.57 7.34
C SER A 679 -25.21 -16.99 6.65
N LEU A 680 -24.51 -17.80 5.86
CA LEU A 680 -23.51 -17.30 4.92
C LEU A 680 -24.16 -17.14 3.54
N GLY A 681 -23.95 -15.97 2.93
CA GLY A 681 -24.46 -15.61 1.61
C GLY A 681 -23.34 -15.54 0.57
N ILE A 682 -23.67 -15.89 -0.67
CA ILE A 682 -22.87 -15.55 -1.84
C ILE A 682 -23.69 -14.74 -2.84
N THR A 683 -23.05 -13.77 -3.49
CA THR A 683 -23.62 -12.99 -4.58
C THR A 683 -22.70 -13.05 -5.80
N VAL A 684 -23.17 -13.55 -6.93
CA VAL A 684 -22.44 -13.63 -8.21
C VAL A 684 -22.89 -12.51 -9.13
N THR A 685 -21.96 -11.67 -9.59
CA THR A 685 -22.23 -10.49 -10.44
C THR A 685 -21.12 -10.24 -11.45
N ALA A 686 -21.34 -9.30 -12.36
CA ALA A 686 -20.23 -8.64 -13.06
C ALA A 686 -19.31 -7.89 -12.07
N ALA A 687 -18.01 -7.81 -12.37
CA ALA A 687 -17.03 -7.20 -11.47
C ALA A 687 -17.20 -5.69 -11.27
N GLY A 688 -17.01 -5.22 -10.04
CA GLY A 688 -17.01 -3.81 -9.64
C GLY A 688 -18.07 -3.45 -8.60
N GLY A 689 -17.84 -2.37 -7.86
CA GLY A 689 -18.82 -1.77 -6.95
C GLY A 689 -18.89 -2.35 -5.53
N ASN A 690 -18.00 -3.28 -5.16
CA ASN A 690 -17.95 -3.84 -3.81
C ASN A 690 -16.79 -3.29 -2.97
N GLN A 691 -15.68 -2.93 -3.60
CA GLN A 691 -14.53 -2.31 -2.94
C GLN A 691 -14.57 -0.78 -3.09
N PRO A 692 -14.07 0.01 -2.11
CA PRO A 692 -14.23 1.46 -2.10
C PRO A 692 -13.25 2.17 -3.04
N HIS A 693 -12.09 1.57 -3.31
CA HIS A 693 -11.03 2.16 -4.13
C HIS A 693 -10.68 1.31 -5.35
N TRP A 694 -11.04 0.02 -5.40
CA TRP A 694 -10.69 -0.80 -6.56
C TRP A 694 -11.58 -0.45 -7.75
N GLU A 695 -10.97 0.19 -8.75
CA GLU A 695 -11.59 0.47 -10.04
C GLU A 695 -11.25 -0.66 -11.01
N LEU A 696 -12.05 -1.73 -10.96
CA LEU A 696 -11.87 -2.88 -11.84
C LEU A 696 -12.24 -2.52 -13.29
N ASP A 697 -11.34 -2.79 -14.22
CA ASP A 697 -11.57 -2.61 -15.66
C ASP A 697 -12.26 -3.85 -16.26
N ALA A 698 -13.58 -3.89 -16.05
CA ALA A 698 -14.42 -5.01 -16.46
C ALA A 698 -14.62 -5.05 -17.99
N GLN A 699 -14.56 -6.26 -18.55
CA GLN A 699 -14.98 -6.56 -19.92
C GLN A 699 -16.43 -6.15 -20.13
N TRP A 700 -16.79 -5.72 -21.34
CA TRP A 700 -18.15 -5.31 -21.71
C TRP A 700 -18.79 -4.33 -20.70
N PRO A 701 -18.20 -3.14 -20.48
CA PRO A 701 -18.63 -2.23 -19.41
C PRO A 701 -20.10 -1.81 -19.48
N GLU A 702 -20.67 -1.78 -20.69
CA GLU A 702 -22.08 -1.46 -20.96
C GLU A 702 -22.99 -2.71 -21.06
N GLY A 703 -22.48 -3.89 -20.69
CA GLY A 703 -23.22 -5.16 -20.73
C GLY A 703 -23.55 -5.67 -22.14
N VAL A 704 -22.88 -5.14 -23.17
CA VAL A 704 -23.06 -5.55 -24.57
C VAL A 704 -21.74 -5.96 -25.20
N ASP A 705 -21.80 -6.98 -26.07
CA ASP A 705 -20.65 -7.48 -26.81
C ASP A 705 -20.24 -6.53 -27.95
N ALA A 706 -19.17 -6.88 -28.68
CA ALA A 706 -18.66 -6.10 -29.81
C ALA A 706 -19.69 -5.90 -30.96
N HIS A 707 -20.80 -6.65 -30.96
CA HIS A 707 -21.88 -6.56 -31.95
C HIS A 707 -23.14 -5.87 -31.38
N GLY A 708 -23.06 -5.30 -30.17
CA GLY A 708 -24.18 -4.64 -29.49
C GLY A 708 -25.22 -5.61 -28.91
N ARG A 709 -24.90 -6.90 -28.77
CA ARG A 709 -25.81 -7.91 -28.18
C ARG A 709 -25.56 -7.98 -26.68
N LYS A 710 -26.65 -8.08 -25.90
CA LYS A 710 -26.55 -8.23 -24.44
C LYS A 710 -25.74 -9.48 -24.07
N VAL A 711 -24.82 -9.34 -23.13
CA VAL A 711 -24.10 -10.47 -22.56
C VAL A 711 -24.97 -11.18 -21.53
N VAL A 712 -25.16 -12.49 -21.70
CA VAL A 712 -25.93 -13.34 -20.79
C VAL A 712 -25.00 -14.38 -20.20
N VAL A 713 -25.19 -14.64 -18.91
CA VAL A 713 -24.45 -15.63 -18.14
C VAL A 713 -25.45 -16.61 -17.53
N ASP A 714 -25.22 -17.90 -17.75
CA ASP A 714 -25.95 -19.01 -17.13
C ASP A 714 -25.03 -19.79 -16.20
N VAL A 715 -25.54 -20.17 -15.03
CA VAL A 715 -24.87 -21.02 -14.04
C VAL A 715 -25.64 -22.33 -13.92
N ALA A 716 -24.97 -23.46 -14.17
CA ALA A 716 -25.60 -24.77 -14.02
C ALA A 716 -25.73 -25.17 -12.53
N VAL A 717 -26.85 -25.81 -12.22
CA VAL A 717 -27.25 -26.27 -10.87
C VAL A 717 -27.87 -27.66 -10.94
N GLU A 718 -27.38 -28.51 -11.85
CA GLU A 718 -27.82 -29.90 -11.97
C GLU A 718 -26.71 -30.86 -11.52
N ALA A 719 -27.07 -32.11 -11.19
CA ALA A 719 -26.15 -33.09 -10.60
C ALA A 719 -24.79 -33.22 -11.32
N GLY A 720 -24.78 -33.27 -12.66
CA GLY A 720 -23.55 -33.44 -13.47
C GLY A 720 -22.70 -32.16 -13.62
N MET A 721 -23.28 -31.00 -13.29
CA MET A 721 -22.65 -29.68 -13.38
C MET A 721 -23.06 -28.85 -12.15
N ALA A 722 -22.83 -29.42 -10.97
CA ALA A 722 -23.28 -28.85 -9.71
C ALA A 722 -22.33 -27.73 -9.26
N SER A 723 -22.69 -26.48 -9.58
CA SER A 723 -21.97 -25.32 -9.07
C SER A 723 -22.01 -25.29 -7.54
N SER A 724 -20.92 -24.85 -6.90
CA SER A 724 -20.78 -24.91 -5.45
C SER A 724 -19.87 -23.81 -4.89
N VAL A 725 -19.93 -23.63 -3.57
CA VAL A 725 -18.98 -22.84 -2.80
C VAL A 725 -18.34 -23.73 -1.73
N VAL A 726 -17.05 -23.55 -1.49
CA VAL A 726 -16.30 -24.24 -0.43
C VAL A 726 -15.80 -23.20 0.56
N LEU A 727 -16.20 -23.35 1.82
CA LEU A 727 -15.97 -22.38 2.89
C LEU A 727 -15.07 -22.95 3.99
N PRO A 728 -14.15 -22.15 4.57
CA PRO A 728 -13.23 -22.59 5.61
C PRO A 728 -13.81 -22.36 7.02
N LEU A 729 -14.51 -23.35 7.57
CA LEU A 729 -15.31 -23.19 8.79
C LEU A 729 -14.66 -23.81 10.03
N VAL A 730 -14.55 -23.04 11.11
CA VAL A 730 -14.07 -23.44 12.43
C VAL A 730 -15.24 -23.49 13.42
N HIS A 731 -15.58 -24.68 13.90
CA HIS A 731 -16.69 -24.87 14.84
C HIS A 731 -16.24 -24.99 16.31
N SER A 732 -14.95 -25.19 16.56
CA SER A 732 -14.39 -25.29 17.91
C SER A 732 -13.22 -24.33 18.01
N TRP A 733 -13.36 -23.36 18.91
CA TRP A 733 -12.42 -22.27 19.08
C TRP A 733 -12.52 -21.75 20.51
N VAL A 734 -11.45 -21.13 20.99
CA VAL A 734 -11.38 -20.54 22.34
C VAL A 734 -10.85 -19.12 22.18
N PRO A 735 -11.59 -18.09 22.65
CA PRO A 735 -11.06 -16.72 22.63
C PRO A 735 -9.85 -16.62 23.56
N ARG A 736 -8.76 -15.98 23.10
CA ARG A 736 -7.58 -15.68 23.94
C ARG A 736 -7.95 -14.66 25.01
N ASP A 737 -8.55 -13.57 24.54
CA ASP A 737 -8.86 -12.39 25.33
C ASP A 737 -10.30 -11.95 25.03
N GLY A 738 -11.04 -11.58 26.08
CA GLY A 738 -12.44 -11.15 25.96
C GLY A 738 -13.44 -12.30 25.77
N HIS A 739 -14.68 -11.94 25.49
CA HIS A 739 -15.76 -12.88 25.23
C HIS A 739 -16.52 -12.46 23.97
N PRO A 740 -16.83 -13.40 23.06
CA PRO A 740 -17.67 -13.12 21.91
C PRO A 740 -19.01 -12.57 22.38
N ARG A 741 -19.47 -11.53 21.71
CA ARG A 741 -20.77 -10.94 22.00
C ARG A 741 -21.87 -11.74 21.30
N PRO A 742 -22.86 -12.26 22.05
CA PRO A 742 -23.96 -13.02 21.45
C PRO A 742 -24.87 -12.12 20.58
N ASP A 743 -24.86 -10.81 20.84
CA ASP A 743 -25.61 -9.84 20.05
C ASP A 743 -24.95 -9.56 18.70
N LEU A 744 -25.78 -9.35 17.69
CA LEU A 744 -25.35 -8.87 16.38
C LEU A 744 -24.74 -7.47 16.50
N PRO A 745 -23.64 -7.17 15.79
CA PRO A 745 -23.09 -5.82 15.73
C PRO A 745 -24.14 -4.84 15.17
N PRO A 746 -24.17 -3.57 15.62
CA PRO A 746 -24.95 -2.54 14.97
C PRO A 746 -24.59 -2.46 13.49
N ARG A 747 -25.54 -1.99 12.68
CA ARG A 747 -25.31 -1.76 11.25
C ARG A 747 -24.06 -0.90 11.07
N ASP A 748 -23.17 -1.32 10.16
CA ASP A 748 -21.94 -0.62 9.77
C ASP A 748 -20.93 -0.38 10.92
N ALA A 749 -21.11 -1.03 12.09
CA ALA A 749 -20.19 -0.91 13.21
C ALA A 749 -18.84 -1.60 12.97
N LEU A 750 -18.87 -2.71 12.21
CA LEU A 750 -17.66 -3.47 11.90
C LEU A 750 -16.83 -2.73 10.87
N ARG A 751 -15.52 -2.61 11.14
CA ARG A 751 -14.62 -1.85 10.28
C ARG A 751 -14.52 -2.50 8.92
N ARG A 752 -14.85 -1.72 7.88
CA ARG A 752 -14.82 -2.10 6.46
C ARG A 752 -15.74 -3.26 6.06
N GLN A 753 -16.78 -3.50 6.85
CA GLN A 753 -17.82 -4.48 6.56
C GLN A 753 -19.19 -3.78 6.47
N PRO A 754 -19.45 -3.04 5.37
CA PRO A 754 -20.73 -2.37 5.18
C PRO A 754 -21.89 -3.36 5.20
N SER A 755 -23.07 -2.84 5.54
CA SER A 755 -24.30 -3.59 5.59
C SER A 755 -25.36 -3.01 4.66
N ARG A 756 -26.10 -3.88 3.98
CA ARG A 756 -27.26 -3.53 3.13
C ARG A 756 -28.43 -4.45 3.42
N ARG A 757 -29.61 -4.17 2.86
CA ARG A 757 -30.74 -5.09 3.01
C ARG A 757 -30.52 -6.34 2.15
N TRP A 758 -30.68 -7.51 2.76
CA TRP A 758 -30.67 -8.77 2.01
C TRP A 758 -31.96 -8.87 1.18
N ARG A 759 -31.81 -8.87 -0.15
CA ARG A 759 -32.94 -8.92 -1.10
C ARG A 759 -32.56 -9.80 -2.30
N PRO A 760 -32.69 -11.13 -2.19
CA PRO A 760 -32.41 -12.02 -3.32
C PRO A 760 -33.21 -11.58 -4.55
N ALA A 761 -32.50 -11.37 -5.66
CA ALA A 761 -33.10 -10.92 -6.91
C ALA A 761 -34.24 -11.87 -7.35
N GLY A 762 -35.44 -11.33 -7.61
CA GLY A 762 -36.58 -12.10 -8.10
C GLY A 762 -37.61 -12.55 -7.05
N LEU A 763 -37.41 -12.25 -5.77
CA LEU A 763 -38.40 -12.50 -4.70
C LEU A 763 -38.98 -11.17 -4.17
N GLU A 764 -40.32 -11.05 -4.15
CA GLU A 764 -41.00 -9.95 -3.44
C GLU A 764 -40.82 -10.14 -1.93
N VAL A 765 -40.18 -9.17 -1.26
CA VAL A 765 -40.03 -9.15 0.20
C VAL A 765 -41.04 -8.15 0.79
N PRO A 766 -41.79 -8.50 1.85
CA PRO A 766 -42.69 -7.57 2.54
C PRO A 766 -41.95 -6.31 3.02
N ALA A 767 -42.68 -5.18 3.09
CA ALA A 767 -42.13 -3.93 3.60
C ALA A 767 -41.54 -4.14 5.02
N PRO A 768 -40.35 -3.59 5.29
CA PRO A 768 -39.68 -3.81 6.57
C PRO A 768 -40.49 -3.21 7.73
N PRO A 769 -40.34 -3.74 8.96
CA PRO A 769 -40.74 -3.00 10.14
C PRO A 769 -40.00 -1.65 10.18
N PRO A 770 -40.61 -0.59 10.74
CA PRO A 770 -39.98 0.72 10.81
C PRO A 770 -38.62 0.60 11.50
N GLU A 771 -37.61 1.25 10.91
CA GLU A 771 -36.28 1.30 11.50
C GLU A 771 -36.38 1.85 12.93
N PRO A 772 -35.74 1.22 13.93
CA PRO A 772 -35.54 1.90 15.20
C PRO A 772 -34.82 3.22 14.88
N GLU A 773 -35.30 4.33 15.47
CA GLU A 773 -34.65 5.62 15.28
C GLU A 773 -33.15 5.44 15.50
N PRO A 774 -32.28 5.89 14.57
CA PRO A 774 -30.86 5.87 14.81
C PRO A 774 -30.61 6.56 16.15
N PRO A 775 -29.65 6.10 16.97
CA PRO A 775 -29.25 6.86 18.14
C PRO A 775 -29.02 8.29 17.65
N VAL A 776 -29.77 9.24 18.22
CA VAL A 776 -29.70 10.65 17.85
C VAL A 776 -28.21 10.94 17.75
N PRO A 777 -27.68 11.30 16.57
CA PRO A 777 -26.30 11.71 16.50
C PRO A 777 -26.20 12.75 17.58
N VAL A 778 -25.27 12.59 18.53
CA VAL A 778 -24.95 13.70 19.41
C VAL A 778 -24.55 14.77 18.43
N SER A 779 -25.51 15.64 18.11
CA SER A 779 -25.27 16.85 17.41
C SER A 779 -24.52 17.63 18.46
N VAL A 780 -23.22 17.35 18.56
CA VAL A 780 -22.28 18.43 18.64
C VAL A 780 -22.75 19.32 17.50
N ARG A 781 -23.53 20.35 17.87
CA ARG A 781 -23.49 21.58 17.12
C ARG A 781 -22.00 21.89 17.10
N LEU A 782 -21.33 21.37 16.08
CA LEU A 782 -20.33 22.13 15.38
C LEU A 782 -21.08 23.41 15.08
N LYS A 783 -21.00 24.37 16.02
CA LYS A 783 -20.73 25.74 15.63
C LYS A 783 -19.77 25.56 14.47
N ARG A 784 -20.16 26.02 13.28
CA ARG A 784 -19.24 26.18 12.17
C ARG A 784 -18.07 27.04 12.67
N THR A 785 -17.17 26.46 13.45
CA THR A 785 -15.83 26.93 13.72
C THR A 785 -15.14 26.54 12.44
N ALA A 786 -15.13 27.53 11.56
CA ALA A 786 -14.64 27.45 10.21
C ALA A 786 -13.31 26.67 10.14
N PRO A 787 -13.11 25.88 9.06
CA PRO A 787 -11.83 25.23 8.82
C PRO A 787 -10.75 26.31 8.84
N VAL A 788 -9.68 26.07 9.60
CA VAL A 788 -8.34 26.65 9.38
C VAL A 788 -8.38 28.13 8.98
N ARG A 789 -9.09 28.97 9.75
CA ARG A 789 -9.15 30.42 9.48
C ARG A 789 -7.92 31.19 9.98
N PHE A 790 -7.00 30.58 10.74
CA PHE A 790 -5.82 31.28 11.24
C PHE A 790 -4.70 31.36 10.20
N ALA A 791 -4.36 30.26 9.53
CA ALA A 791 -3.40 30.23 8.43
C ALA A 791 -3.92 30.97 7.18
N ALA A 792 -5.19 30.76 6.81
CA ALA A 792 -5.80 31.44 5.66
C ALA A 792 -5.97 32.96 5.87
N ARG A 793 -6.22 33.44 7.10
CA ARG A 793 -6.32 34.90 7.38
C ARG A 793 -4.97 35.60 7.36
N GLN A 794 -3.88 34.95 7.78
CA GLN A 794 -2.54 35.54 7.65
C GLN A 794 -2.07 35.53 6.19
N ARG A 795 -2.29 34.43 5.45
CA ARG A 795 -1.96 34.32 4.03
C ARG A 795 -2.75 35.32 3.16
N ASN A 796 -4.05 35.48 3.42
CA ASN A 796 -4.90 36.46 2.70
C ASN A 796 -4.65 37.93 3.11
N ARG A 797 -4.22 38.21 4.35
CA ARG A 797 -3.78 39.57 4.73
C ARG A 797 -2.45 39.93 4.04
N ALA A 798 -1.51 38.98 3.95
CA ALA A 798 -0.25 39.18 3.24
C ALA A 798 -0.46 39.37 1.72
N LEU A 799 -1.34 38.58 1.08
CA LEU A 799 -1.73 38.78 -0.32
C LEU A 799 -2.48 40.11 -0.55
N GLY A 800 -3.39 40.48 0.35
CA GLY A 800 -4.13 41.74 0.27
C GLY A 800 -3.24 42.98 0.43
N LEU A 801 -2.20 42.93 1.28
CA LEU A 801 -1.21 44.00 1.40
C LEU A 801 -0.30 44.08 0.16
N LYS A 802 0.17 42.94 -0.38
CA LYS A 802 0.98 42.89 -1.61
C LYS A 802 0.22 43.44 -2.83
N GLN A 803 -1.06 43.10 -2.97
CA GLN A 803 -1.91 43.61 -4.07
C GLN A 803 -2.23 45.11 -3.92
N ARG A 804 -2.41 45.62 -2.70
CA ARG A 804 -2.61 47.07 -2.46
C ARG A 804 -1.32 47.87 -2.70
N ALA A 805 -0.16 47.33 -2.34
CA ALA A 805 1.13 47.95 -2.65
C ALA A 805 1.41 47.98 -4.17
N ALA A 806 1.11 46.90 -4.89
CA ALA A 806 1.24 46.85 -6.35
C ALA A 806 0.31 47.85 -7.06
N ARG A 807 -0.95 47.97 -6.60
CA ARG A 807 -1.91 48.96 -7.17
C ARG A 807 -1.52 50.40 -6.86
N ALA A 808 -1.01 50.69 -5.66
CA ALA A 808 -0.50 52.02 -5.31
C ALA A 808 0.74 52.40 -6.14
N TRP A 809 1.61 51.43 -6.42
CA TRP A 809 2.82 51.62 -7.24
C TRP A 809 2.50 51.87 -8.73
N VAL A 810 1.54 51.13 -9.30
CA VAL A 810 1.05 51.37 -10.68
C VAL A 810 0.39 52.75 -10.81
N LEU A 811 -0.33 53.21 -9.77
CA LEU A 811 -0.90 54.57 -9.75
C LEU A 811 0.18 55.66 -9.61
N ALA A 812 1.23 55.41 -8.83
CA ALA A 812 2.34 56.34 -8.66
C ALA A 812 3.18 56.46 -9.95
N MET A 813 3.46 55.35 -10.62
CA MET A 813 4.19 55.32 -11.90
C MET A 813 3.42 56.03 -13.02
N ARG A 814 2.09 55.92 -13.04
CA ARG A 814 1.22 56.69 -13.97
C ARG A 814 1.23 58.19 -13.72
N LYS A 815 1.42 58.64 -12.48
CA LYS A 815 1.51 60.08 -12.14
C LYS A 815 2.86 60.71 -12.51
N VAL A 816 3.90 59.90 -12.73
CA VAL A 816 5.28 60.38 -13.02
C VAL A 816 5.67 60.16 -14.50
N GLY A 817 4.79 59.58 -15.32
CA GLY A 817 4.92 59.61 -16.79
C GLY A 817 5.96 58.66 -17.40
N LEU A 818 6.34 57.57 -16.73
CA LEU A 818 7.27 56.57 -17.24
C LEU A 818 6.55 55.28 -17.72
N PRO A 819 6.98 54.64 -18.83
CA PRO A 819 6.33 53.45 -19.37
C PRO A 819 6.70 52.16 -18.59
N PRO A 820 5.78 51.19 -18.47
CA PRO A 820 5.94 50.03 -17.59
C PRO A 820 6.67 48.86 -18.28
N ARG A 821 7.98 48.97 -18.51
CA ARG A 821 8.84 47.82 -18.84
C ARG A 821 10.27 48.03 -18.35
N VAL A 822 10.51 47.77 -17.06
CA VAL A 822 11.83 47.42 -16.51
C VAL A 822 11.61 46.40 -15.39
N GLY A 823 12.38 45.29 -15.44
CA GLY A 823 12.16 44.07 -14.67
C GLY A 823 12.40 44.19 -13.16
N LEU A 824 11.69 43.32 -12.42
CA LEU A 824 11.65 43.21 -10.96
C LEU A 824 13.03 43.02 -10.29
N ALA A 825 14.03 42.53 -11.02
CA ALA A 825 15.37 42.24 -10.52
C ALA A 825 16.20 43.49 -10.14
N ALA A 826 15.96 44.65 -10.74
CA ALA A 826 16.70 45.88 -10.42
C ALA A 826 16.19 46.62 -9.15
N VAL A 827 14.98 46.29 -8.67
CA VAL A 827 14.33 46.98 -7.53
C VAL A 827 14.60 46.27 -6.19
N VAL A 828 14.85 44.96 -6.20
CA VAL A 828 15.22 44.21 -4.99
C VAL A 828 16.58 44.68 -4.44
N GLY A 829 17.52 45.04 -5.31
CA GLY A 829 18.82 45.60 -4.91
C GLY A 829 18.76 47.00 -4.26
N LEU A 830 17.77 47.83 -4.60
CA LEU A 830 17.61 49.18 -4.02
C LEU A 830 16.79 49.18 -2.71
N LEU A 831 15.92 48.19 -2.51
CA LEU A 831 15.17 48.01 -1.25
C LEU A 831 16.05 47.47 -0.12
N ALA A 832 17.06 46.64 -0.43
CA ALA A 832 18.04 46.15 0.55
C ALA A 832 18.90 47.28 1.15
N ALA A 833 19.21 48.33 0.38
CA ALA A 833 20.00 49.48 0.86
C ALA A 833 19.18 50.49 1.70
N GLY A 834 17.86 50.58 1.50
CA GLY A 834 16.99 51.54 2.19
C GLY A 834 16.50 51.09 3.57
N VAL A 835 16.33 49.78 3.79
CA VAL A 835 15.81 49.24 5.06
C VAL A 835 16.87 49.24 6.17
N GLY A 836 18.16 49.12 5.82
CA GLY A 836 19.28 49.23 6.76
C GLY A 836 19.41 50.60 7.43
N LEU A 837 18.95 51.68 6.79
CA LEU A 837 19.02 53.06 7.31
C LEU A 837 17.81 53.43 8.20
N ALA A 838 16.72 52.68 8.15
CA ALA A 838 15.52 52.93 8.96
C ALA A 838 15.53 52.20 10.32
N LEU A 839 16.16 51.01 10.40
CA LEU A 839 16.26 50.24 11.66
C LEU A 839 17.26 50.84 12.67
N GLY A 840 18.25 51.62 12.22
CA GLY A 840 19.18 52.32 13.13
C GLY A 840 18.56 53.48 13.93
N ARG A 841 17.36 53.96 13.56
CA ARG A 841 16.69 55.10 14.21
C ARG A 841 15.54 54.74 15.16
N LEU A 842 15.07 53.48 15.17
CA LEU A 842 13.92 53.05 15.98
C LEU A 842 14.26 52.34 17.30
N LEU A 843 15.55 52.17 17.63
CA LEU A 843 16.02 51.61 18.91
C LEU A 843 16.47 52.66 19.95
N ARG A 844 15.99 53.91 19.87
CA ARG A 844 16.06 54.87 20.99
C ARG A 844 14.69 55.50 21.20
N HIS A 845 14.19 55.40 22.44
CA HIS A 845 12.83 55.75 22.93
C HIS A 845 11.77 54.68 22.62
N ARG A 846 11.26 53.88 23.57
CA ARG A 846 10.93 54.05 25.00
C ARG A 846 10.88 52.61 25.60
N ARG A 847 11.57 52.26 26.69
CA ARG A 847 11.25 52.52 28.11
C ARG A 847 9.77 52.47 28.47
#